data_AF-A0A3Q3JPF9-F1
#
_entry.id   AF-A0A3Q3JPF9-F1
#
_cell.length_a   1.000
_cell.length_b   1.000
_cell.length_c   1.000
_cell.angle_alpha   90.00
_cell.angle_beta   90.00
_cell.angle_gamma   90.00
#
_symmetry.space_group_name_H-M   'P 1'
#
loop_
_entity.id
_entity.type
_entity.pdbx_description
1 polymer ?
#
loop_
_entity_poly.entity_id
_entity_poly.type
_entity_poly.pdbx_seq_one_letter_code
_entity_poly.pdbx_strand_id
1 'polypeptide(L)'
;MFTHDLCDSNTVHSGKLDSQFKAILVNATKWQYYGTPNVGGTLEMTWNTSLVRAELVNIELWGYRETGEPYSDSWQGEWKYLYSLARGQPNSGSFSFLPQPAENGSSSWELGSVRVSPSTYPDGMWNVQAAWTEDHALAWHLEDRFRHNSAVWALDKCLAWDQLENQLPNFLSEIIDCPCTLAQARADTGRFHTDYGCDIEKGSVCTYHPGTVHCVRAIQASPRYAAGQQCCYDSTGVQVLTADSIGGSTPDRAHDWGSPPYKRPPRIPGQSHWVYDVLSFYYCCLWSDNCHYYFKHRRSSDCRRYQPPSTAVVFGDPHFITFDGVSYSFNGKGEYTLVMSAQKQLTIQGRTEPVNGTMINATKLSAVAMKEASSDVIEVRLVSGHHGLEVLQNQKTLSFTEQSWMDLHGVFVFSPTSTNVTVMFPTGAGVEVRLRGGTMTTTVLLPEEFNNSTIGLLGKMNGDARDDLVLSNGELVKNYSNPEEVFRFGASWGVSNDSALFTYDSEYLLDTYYHAPGHVDSFIPVFFVPESPDDPLANQASEICSGEGSEFCRYDILVGRSPIMGNATRVSFQSHISLVDDLQPVISCGWLPPPSNGKKEGTTYLQGAKVRFSCEDGYALKGSADRICQKNGQWSGEETSCVVSKKLHVQRKQ
;
A
#
# COMPACT_ATOMS: atom_id res chain seq x y z
N MET A 1 -22.54 -9.89 -1.15
CA MET A 1 -23.63 -10.37 -0.25
C MET A 1 -23.09 -11.57 0.52
N PHE A 2 -22.55 -11.37 1.72
CA PHE A 2 -21.62 -12.32 2.34
C PHE A 2 -22.32 -13.33 3.27
N THR A 3 -21.99 -14.61 3.07
CA THR A 3 -22.09 -15.66 4.09
C THR A 3 -20.75 -15.68 4.82
N HIS A 4 -20.77 -15.89 6.13
CA HIS A 4 -19.66 -15.60 7.03
C HIS A 4 -18.58 -16.69 7.02
N ASP A 5 -17.91 -16.88 5.89
CA ASP A 5 -16.63 -17.60 5.82
C ASP A 5 -15.44 -16.62 5.87
N LEU A 6 -15.44 -15.72 6.87
CA LEU A 6 -14.28 -14.86 7.20
C LEU A 6 -13.04 -15.70 7.56
N CYS A 7 -13.23 -16.97 7.92
CA CYS A 7 -12.14 -17.92 8.07
C CYS A 7 -11.80 -18.61 6.74
N ASP A 8 -12.78 -18.96 5.90
CA ASP A 8 -12.61 -19.95 4.82
C ASP A 8 -12.32 -19.39 3.42
N SER A 9 -12.42 -18.07 3.21
CA SER A 9 -12.15 -17.48 1.90
C SER A 9 -11.25 -16.25 1.98
N ASN A 10 -10.28 -16.16 1.07
CA ASN A 10 -9.69 -14.89 0.67
C ASN A 10 -10.87 -13.95 0.37
N THR A 11 -11.14 -12.94 1.20
CA THR A 11 -11.62 -11.60 0.79
C THR A 11 -12.26 -10.80 1.95
N VAL A 12 -11.61 -9.66 2.22
CA VAL A 12 -12.08 -8.42 2.88
C VAL A 12 -12.41 -8.44 4.37
N HIS A 13 -11.50 -7.83 5.12
CA HIS A 13 -11.77 -7.18 6.40
C HIS A 13 -13.02 -6.29 6.31
N SER A 14 -14.04 -6.53 7.14
CA SER A 14 -15.34 -5.82 7.16
C SER A 14 -15.23 -4.29 7.14
N GLY A 15 -14.31 -3.74 7.95
CA GLY A 15 -13.94 -2.33 7.98
C GLY A 15 -13.47 -1.73 6.65
N LYS A 16 -13.02 -2.55 5.71
CA LYS A 16 -12.46 -2.07 4.45
C LYS A 16 -13.45 -2.13 3.27
N LEU A 17 -14.68 -2.59 3.49
CA LEU A 17 -15.77 -2.46 2.50
C LEU A 17 -16.18 -1.00 2.34
N ASP A 18 -16.65 -0.63 1.14
CA ASP A 18 -17.29 0.66 0.95
C ASP A 18 -18.48 0.82 1.90
N SER A 19 -18.69 2.04 2.39
CA SER A 19 -19.79 2.41 3.28
C SER A 19 -21.16 1.93 2.80
N GLN A 20 -21.39 1.84 1.49
CA GLN A 20 -22.66 1.38 0.92
C GLN A 20 -22.93 -0.12 1.12
N PHE A 21 -21.89 -0.91 1.42
CA PHE A 21 -21.97 -2.37 1.59
C PHE A 21 -21.93 -2.83 3.05
N LYS A 22 -21.89 -1.90 4.01
CA LYS A 22 -21.78 -2.20 5.45
C LYS A 22 -22.79 -1.38 6.27
N ALA A 23 -22.96 -1.76 7.54
CA ALA A 23 -23.62 -0.92 8.51
C ALA A 23 -22.60 0.09 9.08
N ILE A 24 -23.06 1.30 9.38
CA ILE A 24 -22.22 2.43 9.76
C ILE A 24 -22.53 2.84 11.18
N LEU A 25 -21.49 2.97 12.02
CA LEU A 25 -21.60 3.62 13.31
C LEU A 25 -21.64 5.14 13.07
N VAL A 26 -22.74 5.80 13.43
CA VAL A 26 -22.93 7.25 13.13
C VAL A 26 -21.84 8.10 13.78
N ASN A 27 -21.34 7.69 14.95
CA ASN A 27 -20.18 8.28 15.61
C ASN A 27 -19.31 7.18 16.22
N ALA A 28 -18.45 6.56 15.42
CA ALA A 28 -17.60 5.44 15.86
C ALA A 28 -16.77 5.76 17.12
N THR A 29 -16.25 6.98 17.24
CA THR A 29 -15.53 7.44 18.44
C THR A 29 -16.41 7.36 19.68
N LYS A 30 -17.68 7.76 19.61
CA LYS A 30 -18.62 7.66 20.74
C LYS A 30 -18.85 6.21 21.17
N TRP A 31 -18.92 5.27 20.22
CA TRP A 31 -19.04 3.85 20.52
C TRP A 31 -17.78 3.33 21.24
N GLN A 32 -16.60 3.66 20.72
CA GLN A 32 -15.29 3.20 21.21
C GLN A 32 -14.81 3.90 22.49
N TYR A 33 -15.42 5.03 22.88
CA TYR A 33 -15.06 5.75 24.11
C TYR A 33 -16.19 5.77 25.15
N TYR A 34 -17.29 5.06 24.91
CA TYR A 34 -18.46 5.11 25.77
C TYR A 34 -18.13 4.68 27.21
N GLY A 35 -18.48 5.52 28.19
CA GLY A 35 -18.16 5.27 29.60
C GLY A 35 -16.82 5.85 30.06
N THR A 36 -15.99 6.37 29.14
CA THR A 36 -14.86 7.26 29.50
C THR A 36 -15.40 8.65 29.90
N PRO A 37 -14.58 9.50 30.56
CA PRO A 37 -15.03 10.81 31.01
C PRO A 37 -15.71 11.64 29.90
N ASN A 38 -16.91 12.14 30.18
CA ASN A 38 -17.72 12.96 29.27
C ASN A 38 -18.29 12.25 28.03
N VAL A 39 -18.20 10.92 27.93
CA VAL A 39 -18.74 10.18 26.78
C VAL A 39 -19.88 9.24 27.22
N GLY A 40 -21.11 9.56 26.82
CA GLY A 40 -22.31 8.79 27.13
C GLY A 40 -23.51 9.13 26.26
N GLY A 41 -24.70 8.64 26.65
CA GLY A 41 -25.97 8.90 25.94
C GLY A 41 -26.31 7.84 24.88
N THR A 42 -27.15 8.17 23.90
CA THR A 42 -27.62 7.23 22.88
C THR A 42 -26.55 6.94 21.84
N LEU A 43 -26.39 5.66 21.46
CA LEU A 43 -25.60 5.23 20.31
C LEU A 43 -26.51 4.97 19.12
N GLU A 44 -26.01 5.26 17.93
CA GLU A 44 -26.77 5.17 16.68
C GLU A 44 -25.92 4.51 15.58
N MET A 45 -26.59 3.69 14.77
CA MET A 45 -26.05 3.05 13.58
C MET A 45 -27.06 3.10 12.43
N THR A 46 -26.57 3.08 11.20
CA THR A 46 -27.38 3.08 9.98
C THR A 46 -26.93 2.01 9.00
N TRP A 47 -27.79 1.60 8.08
CA TRP A 47 -27.45 0.67 7.00
C TRP A 47 -28.36 0.88 5.80
N ASN A 48 -27.91 0.47 4.62
CA ASN A 48 -28.77 0.40 3.45
C ASN A 48 -29.72 -0.80 3.59
N THR A 49 -31.04 -0.54 3.62
CA THR A 49 -32.08 -1.55 3.82
C THR A 49 -32.06 -2.64 2.75
N SER A 50 -31.55 -2.36 1.55
CA SER A 50 -31.42 -3.35 0.47
C SER A 50 -30.39 -4.45 0.73
N LEU A 51 -29.44 -4.22 1.65
CA LEU A 51 -28.43 -5.23 2.05
C LEU A 51 -29.07 -6.40 2.80
N VAL A 52 -30.19 -6.14 3.49
CA VAL A 52 -30.94 -7.12 4.29
C VAL A 52 -32.37 -7.17 3.75
N ARG A 53 -32.63 -8.06 2.79
CA ARG A 53 -33.93 -8.15 2.09
C ARG A 53 -35.01 -8.80 2.97
N ALA A 54 -35.43 -8.11 4.02
CA ALA A 54 -36.46 -8.52 4.95
C ALA A 54 -37.27 -7.32 5.47
N GLU A 55 -38.53 -7.54 5.85
CA GLU A 55 -39.38 -6.52 6.47
C GLU A 55 -38.97 -6.24 7.92
N LEU A 56 -38.55 -7.29 8.62
CA LEU A 56 -38.14 -7.26 10.02
C LEU A 56 -36.71 -7.78 10.16
N VAL A 57 -35.94 -7.16 11.06
CA VAL A 57 -34.53 -7.48 11.31
C VAL A 57 -34.25 -7.71 12.79
N ASN A 58 -33.23 -8.51 13.07
CA ASN A 58 -32.60 -8.63 14.37
C ASN A 58 -31.29 -7.83 14.36
N ILE A 59 -30.98 -7.22 15.50
CA ILE A 59 -29.73 -6.48 15.72
C ILE A 59 -28.92 -7.24 16.77
N GLU A 60 -27.78 -7.78 16.38
CA GLU A 60 -27.01 -8.74 17.16
C GLU A 60 -25.60 -8.26 17.43
N LEU A 61 -25.10 -8.46 18.65
CA LEU A 61 -23.70 -8.23 18.98
C LEU A 61 -22.91 -9.54 18.86
N TRP A 62 -21.83 -9.48 18.10
CA TRP A 62 -20.86 -10.55 17.95
C TRP A 62 -19.50 -10.10 18.47
N GLY A 63 -18.90 -10.91 19.33
CA GLY A 63 -17.58 -10.67 19.89
C GLY A 63 -16.51 -11.48 19.18
N TYR A 64 -15.30 -10.95 19.16
CA TYR A 64 -14.10 -11.65 18.70
C TYR A 64 -13.02 -11.66 19.79
N ARG A 65 -12.29 -12.77 19.87
CA ARG A 65 -11.07 -12.88 20.68
C ARG A 65 -10.16 -13.95 20.10
N GLU A 66 -8.92 -13.98 20.56
CA GLU A 66 -7.98 -15.06 20.26
C GLU A 66 -7.54 -15.74 21.55
N THR A 67 -7.48 -17.07 21.53
CA THR A 67 -7.18 -17.90 22.71
C THR A 67 -6.21 -19.03 22.36
N GLY A 68 -5.62 -19.64 23.39
CA GLY A 68 -4.59 -20.66 23.24
C GLY A 68 -3.17 -20.11 23.33
N GLU A 69 -2.19 -20.97 23.11
CA GLU A 69 -0.77 -20.62 23.25
C GLU A 69 -0.25 -19.90 21.99
N PRO A 70 0.32 -18.68 22.09
CA PRO A 70 0.85 -17.95 20.95
C PRO A 70 1.85 -18.74 20.11
N TYR A 71 1.74 -18.60 18.79
CA TYR A 71 2.50 -19.31 17.75
C TYR A 71 2.47 -20.85 17.86
N SER A 72 1.41 -21.41 18.46
CA SER A 72 1.15 -22.85 18.49
C SER A 72 -0.09 -23.24 17.68
N ASP A 73 -0.29 -24.54 17.44
CA ASP A 73 -1.54 -25.04 16.81
C ASP A 73 -2.80 -24.86 17.68
N SER A 74 -2.63 -24.53 18.97
CA SER A 74 -3.75 -24.20 19.85
C SER A 74 -4.18 -22.74 19.77
N TRP A 75 -3.41 -21.87 19.09
CA TRP A 75 -3.75 -20.45 18.93
C TRP A 75 -4.87 -20.29 17.90
N GLN A 76 -6.05 -19.87 18.34
CA GLN A 76 -7.24 -19.81 17.50
C GLN A 76 -8.05 -18.55 17.77
N GLY A 77 -8.59 -17.98 16.69
CA GLY A 77 -9.59 -16.92 16.76
C GLY A 77 -10.98 -17.49 17.00
N GLU A 78 -11.75 -16.85 17.87
CA GLU A 78 -13.12 -17.22 18.21
C GLU A 78 -14.04 -16.02 17.96
N TRP A 79 -14.95 -16.20 17.01
CA TRP A 79 -16.12 -15.34 16.84
C TRP A 79 -17.29 -15.97 17.59
N LYS A 80 -18.02 -15.15 18.37
CA LYS A 80 -19.13 -15.62 19.19
C LYS A 80 -20.30 -14.65 19.18
N TYR A 81 -21.49 -15.16 18.90
CA TYR A 81 -22.73 -14.44 19.20
C TYR A 81 -22.83 -14.22 20.71
N LEU A 82 -22.96 -12.96 21.13
CA LEU A 82 -23.09 -12.61 22.54
C LEU A 82 -24.55 -12.51 22.94
N TYR A 83 -25.29 -11.59 22.30
CA TYR A 83 -26.71 -11.36 22.54
C TYR A 83 -27.32 -10.44 21.47
N SER A 84 -28.65 -10.38 21.40
CA SER A 84 -29.37 -9.47 20.50
C SER A 84 -29.71 -8.16 21.22
N LEU A 85 -29.28 -7.04 20.64
CA LEU A 85 -29.62 -5.68 21.07
C LEU A 85 -31.11 -5.39 20.85
N ALA A 86 -31.67 -5.92 19.75
CA ALA A 86 -33.09 -5.85 19.45
C ALA A 86 -33.52 -7.01 18.54
N ARG A 87 -34.79 -7.38 18.60
CA ARG A 87 -35.39 -8.44 17.79
C ARG A 87 -36.61 -7.93 17.05
N GLY A 88 -36.86 -8.46 15.84
CA GLY A 88 -38.05 -8.19 15.06
C GLY A 88 -38.34 -6.70 14.82
N GLN A 89 -37.29 -5.90 14.66
CA GLN A 89 -37.43 -4.46 14.41
C GLN A 89 -37.79 -4.21 12.94
N PRO A 90 -38.61 -3.20 12.62
CA PRO A 90 -38.80 -2.79 11.23
C PRO A 90 -37.47 -2.46 10.56
N ASN A 91 -37.25 -2.96 9.34
CA ASN A 91 -36.07 -2.67 8.54
C ASN A 91 -36.09 -1.22 8.01
N SER A 92 -35.87 -0.27 8.91
CA SER A 92 -35.93 1.17 8.67
C SER A 92 -34.59 1.80 8.26
N GLY A 93 -33.51 1.01 8.25
CA GLY A 93 -32.15 1.47 7.91
C GLY A 93 -31.43 2.22 9.04
N SER A 94 -32.01 2.26 10.24
CA SER A 94 -31.39 2.87 11.42
C SER A 94 -31.75 2.13 12.69
N PHE A 95 -30.85 2.16 13.67
CA PHE A 95 -31.09 1.63 15.01
C PHE A 95 -30.36 2.49 16.03
N SER A 96 -31.02 2.75 17.16
CA SER A 96 -30.42 3.46 18.28
C SER A 96 -30.81 2.84 19.61
N PHE A 97 -29.90 2.91 20.58
CA PHE A 97 -30.13 2.39 21.93
C PHE A 97 -29.28 3.13 22.95
N LEU A 98 -29.64 2.99 24.23
CA LEU A 98 -28.85 3.48 25.35
C LEU A 98 -28.03 2.31 25.93
N PRO A 99 -26.69 2.30 25.82
CA PRO A 99 -25.86 1.19 26.27
C PRO A 99 -25.92 0.93 27.77
N GLN A 100 -26.12 -0.34 28.12
CA GLN A 100 -25.93 -0.88 29.46
C GLN A 100 -24.70 -1.79 29.49
N PRO A 101 -23.99 -1.90 30.63
CA PRO A 101 -22.96 -2.92 30.80
C PRO A 101 -23.51 -4.31 30.49
N ALA A 102 -22.69 -5.17 29.89
CA ALA A 102 -23.14 -6.50 29.50
C ALA A 102 -23.41 -7.42 30.69
N GLU A 103 -24.51 -8.17 30.62
CA GLU A 103 -24.87 -9.19 31.61
C GLU A 103 -24.17 -10.54 31.35
N ASN A 104 -24.12 -11.41 32.36
CA ASN A 104 -23.71 -12.83 32.24
C ASN A 104 -22.31 -13.09 31.66
N GLY A 105 -21.29 -12.37 32.12
CA GLY A 105 -19.88 -12.65 31.77
C GLY A 105 -19.46 -12.24 30.36
N SER A 106 -20.39 -11.65 29.59
CA SER A 106 -20.11 -11.16 28.23
C SER A 106 -19.19 -9.94 28.24
N SER A 107 -19.14 -9.16 29.33
CA SER A 107 -18.31 -7.93 29.44
C SER A 107 -16.80 -8.13 29.23
N SER A 108 -16.34 -9.38 29.20
CA SER A 108 -14.96 -9.75 28.88
C SER A 108 -14.62 -9.70 27.38
N TRP A 109 -15.62 -9.50 26.50
CA TRP A 109 -15.42 -9.36 25.07
C TRP A 109 -15.18 -7.89 24.71
N GLU A 110 -13.95 -7.59 24.30
CA GLU A 110 -13.46 -6.21 24.12
C GLU A 110 -13.45 -5.77 22.65
N LEU A 111 -13.48 -6.72 21.72
CA LEU A 111 -13.59 -6.50 20.27
C LEU A 111 -14.87 -7.15 19.75
N GLY A 112 -15.52 -6.50 18.80
CA GLY A 112 -16.63 -7.10 18.09
C GLY A 112 -17.28 -6.18 17.07
N SER A 113 -18.39 -6.66 16.54
CA SER A 113 -19.17 -6.02 15.48
C SER A 113 -20.66 -6.24 15.69
N VAL A 114 -21.46 -5.27 15.24
CA VAL A 114 -22.92 -5.36 15.27
C VAL A 114 -23.43 -5.86 13.92
N ARG A 115 -24.29 -6.87 13.96
CA ARG A 115 -24.90 -7.51 12.80
C ARG A 115 -26.38 -7.16 12.68
N VAL A 116 -26.81 -6.84 11.48
CA VAL A 116 -28.22 -6.68 11.08
C VAL A 116 -28.60 -7.86 10.19
N SER A 117 -29.47 -8.74 10.69
CA SER A 117 -29.89 -9.97 10.01
C SER A 117 -31.41 -10.01 9.84
N PRO A 118 -31.97 -10.73 8.85
CA PRO A 118 -33.41 -10.98 8.78
C PRO A 118 -33.93 -11.66 10.04
N SER A 119 -35.08 -11.21 10.58
CA SER A 119 -35.66 -11.79 11.80
C SER A 119 -36.17 -13.22 11.64
N THR A 120 -36.25 -13.70 10.40
CA THR A 120 -36.58 -15.10 10.06
C THR A 120 -35.46 -16.07 10.45
N TYR A 121 -34.23 -15.59 10.61
CA TYR A 121 -33.13 -16.41 11.10
C TYR A 121 -33.10 -16.41 12.64
N PRO A 122 -32.82 -17.56 13.28
CA PRO A 122 -32.50 -17.62 14.70
C PRO A 122 -31.32 -16.72 15.05
N ASP A 123 -31.35 -16.17 16.28
CA ASP A 123 -30.24 -15.43 16.86
C ASP A 123 -28.94 -16.24 16.76
N GLY A 124 -27.83 -15.59 16.41
CA GLY A 124 -26.52 -16.23 16.39
C GLY A 124 -26.32 -17.24 15.26
N MET A 125 -27.28 -17.40 14.33
CA MET A 125 -27.12 -18.30 13.20
C MET A 125 -25.95 -17.85 12.31
N TRP A 126 -25.03 -18.78 12.04
CA TRP A 126 -23.91 -18.58 11.12
C TRP A 126 -24.37 -18.59 9.67
N ASN A 127 -23.56 -17.99 8.78
CA ASN A 127 -23.77 -18.04 7.32
C ASN A 127 -25.12 -17.50 6.84
N VAL A 128 -25.59 -16.43 7.47
CA VAL A 128 -26.78 -15.69 7.04
C VAL A 128 -26.40 -14.42 6.27
N GLN A 129 -27.22 -14.05 5.30
CA GLN A 129 -27.12 -12.75 4.66
C GLN A 129 -27.39 -11.66 5.70
N ALA A 130 -26.41 -10.78 5.92
CA ALA A 130 -26.51 -9.70 6.90
C ALA A 130 -25.66 -8.49 6.50
N ALA A 131 -25.99 -7.33 7.06
CA ALA A 131 -25.11 -6.16 7.08
C ALA A 131 -24.34 -6.13 8.41
N TRP A 132 -23.07 -5.78 8.36
CA TRP A 132 -22.19 -5.74 9.53
C TRP A 132 -21.57 -4.37 9.70
N THR A 133 -21.38 -3.93 10.94
CA THR A 133 -20.50 -2.80 11.22
C THR A 133 -19.04 -3.20 11.03
N GLU A 134 -18.16 -2.21 10.99
CA GLU A 134 -16.74 -2.46 11.20
C GLU A 134 -16.48 -3.03 12.59
N ASP A 135 -15.37 -3.75 12.70
CA ASP A 135 -14.84 -4.17 13.99
C ASP A 135 -14.46 -2.93 14.80
N HIS A 136 -14.82 -2.93 16.07
CA HIS A 136 -14.52 -1.81 16.96
C HIS A 136 -14.37 -2.26 18.41
N ALA A 137 -13.65 -1.44 19.17
CA ALA A 137 -13.57 -1.59 20.62
C ALA A 137 -14.97 -1.47 21.24
N LEU A 138 -15.37 -2.46 22.02
CA LEU A 138 -16.69 -2.58 22.64
C LEU A 138 -16.78 -1.82 23.98
N ALA A 139 -16.23 -0.60 24.07
CA ALA A 139 -16.22 0.19 25.31
C ALA A 139 -17.62 0.34 25.94
N TRP A 140 -18.65 0.54 25.11
CA TRP A 140 -20.05 0.67 25.52
C TRP A 140 -20.64 -0.58 26.18
N HIS A 141 -20.04 -1.73 25.95
CA HIS A 141 -20.45 -3.04 26.45
C HIS A 141 -19.70 -3.44 27.73
N LEU A 142 -18.55 -2.80 28.02
CA LEU A 142 -17.72 -3.12 29.17
C LEU A 142 -18.44 -2.89 30.52
N GLU A 143 -17.90 -3.56 31.54
CA GLU A 143 -18.40 -3.59 32.91
C GLU A 143 -18.35 -2.22 33.63
N ASP A 144 -19.08 -2.11 34.75
CA ASP A 144 -19.14 -0.88 35.55
C ASP A 144 -17.78 -0.41 36.06
N ARG A 145 -16.81 -1.31 36.26
CA ARG A 145 -15.46 -0.94 36.66
C ARG A 145 -14.78 -0.02 35.63
N PHE A 146 -14.98 -0.29 34.34
CA PHE A 146 -14.50 0.57 33.26
C PHE A 146 -15.22 1.93 33.28
N ARG A 147 -16.54 1.94 33.45
CA ARG A 147 -17.34 3.18 33.52
C ARG A 147 -17.02 4.04 34.74
N HIS A 148 -16.61 3.43 35.85
CA HIS A 148 -16.24 4.13 37.06
C HIS A 148 -14.87 4.81 36.95
N ASN A 149 -13.88 4.11 36.38
CA ASN A 149 -12.55 4.66 36.14
C ASN A 149 -11.85 3.94 34.96
N SER A 150 -12.10 4.44 33.76
CA SER A 150 -11.60 3.85 32.52
C SER A 150 -10.07 3.85 32.44
N ALA A 151 -9.42 4.88 33.01
CA ALA A 151 -7.96 5.01 32.96
C ALA A 151 -7.23 3.95 33.78
N VAL A 152 -7.73 3.65 34.99
CA VAL A 152 -7.15 2.59 35.83
C VAL A 152 -7.43 1.21 35.21
N TRP A 153 -8.66 0.99 34.71
CA TRP A 153 -9.00 -0.25 34.02
C TRP A 153 -8.11 -0.50 32.80
N ALA A 154 -7.89 0.55 32.00
CA ALA A 154 -7.06 0.50 30.80
C ALA A 154 -5.57 0.30 31.13
N LEU A 155 -5.07 0.91 32.22
CA LEU A 155 -3.71 0.66 32.69
C LEU A 155 -3.49 -0.82 33.08
N ASP A 156 -4.43 -1.43 33.81
CA ASP A 156 -4.33 -2.87 34.16
C ASP A 156 -4.22 -3.75 32.90
N LYS A 157 -5.00 -3.43 31.85
CA LYS A 157 -4.95 -4.11 30.56
C LYS A 157 -3.64 -3.86 29.81
N CYS A 158 -3.16 -2.62 29.80
CA CYS A 158 -1.89 -2.25 29.18
C CYS A 158 -0.71 -3.00 29.82
N LEU A 159 -0.68 -3.12 31.14
CA LEU A 159 0.37 -3.85 31.87
C LEU A 159 0.31 -5.37 31.60
N ALA A 160 -0.89 -5.95 31.53
CA ALA A 160 -1.05 -7.35 31.15
C ALA A 160 -0.57 -7.60 29.71
N TRP A 161 -0.88 -6.70 28.79
CA TRP A 161 -0.39 -6.74 27.41
C TRP A 161 1.15 -6.60 27.33
N ASP A 162 1.77 -5.67 28.08
CA ASP A 162 3.24 -5.54 28.13
C ASP A 162 3.90 -6.84 28.61
N GLN A 163 3.32 -7.51 29.61
CA GLN A 163 3.81 -8.79 30.11
C GLN A 163 3.73 -9.90 29.05
N LEU A 164 2.64 -9.96 28.29
CA LEU A 164 2.49 -10.89 27.18
C LEU A 164 3.53 -10.62 26.09
N GLU A 165 3.68 -9.36 25.66
CA GLU A 165 4.64 -8.98 24.62
C GLU A 165 6.09 -9.32 25.01
N ASN A 166 6.46 -9.20 26.29
CA ASN A 166 7.78 -9.63 26.78
C ASN A 166 8.02 -11.16 26.62
N GLN A 167 6.96 -11.97 26.51
CA GLN A 167 7.04 -13.42 26.33
C GLN A 167 6.98 -13.83 24.84
N LEU A 168 6.47 -12.95 23.98
CA LEU A 168 6.31 -13.22 22.56
C LEU A 168 7.63 -13.03 21.79
N PRO A 169 7.81 -13.73 20.66
CA PRO A 169 8.92 -13.47 19.76
C PRO A 169 8.95 -12.02 19.27
N ASN A 170 10.17 -11.50 19.14
CA ASN A 170 10.42 -10.23 18.48
C ASN A 170 10.28 -10.40 16.96
N PHE A 171 9.49 -9.53 16.33
CA PHE A 171 9.23 -9.55 14.89
C PHE A 171 9.87 -8.36 14.14
N LEU A 172 10.44 -7.39 14.85
CA LEU A 172 10.93 -6.12 14.29
C LEU A 172 12.08 -6.30 13.30
N SER A 173 12.77 -7.44 13.32
CA SER A 173 13.85 -7.74 12.37
C SER A 173 13.36 -8.30 11.02
N GLU A 174 12.09 -8.69 10.90
CA GLU A 174 11.54 -9.27 9.66
C GLU A 174 10.68 -8.29 8.85
N ILE A 175 10.32 -7.15 9.43
CA ILE A 175 9.53 -6.13 8.75
C ILE A 175 10.44 -5.20 7.93
N ILE A 176 9.88 -4.65 6.86
CA ILE A 176 10.58 -3.69 6.00
C ILE A 176 10.74 -2.34 6.70
N ASP A 177 11.84 -1.65 6.42
CA ASP A 177 12.05 -0.27 6.88
C ASP A 177 11.14 0.70 6.13
N CYS A 178 10.69 1.75 6.83
CA CYS A 178 9.89 2.79 6.22
C CYS A 178 10.69 3.64 5.21
N PRO A 179 10.04 4.13 4.15
CA PRO A 179 10.59 5.20 3.31
C PRO A 179 11.01 6.41 4.15
N CYS A 180 12.06 7.10 3.73
CA CYS A 180 12.58 8.23 4.50
C CYS A 180 11.71 9.48 4.39
N THR A 181 10.99 9.64 3.27
CA THR A 181 10.17 10.82 2.98
C THR A 181 8.76 10.42 2.54
N LEU A 182 7.81 11.35 2.71
CA LEU A 182 6.45 11.19 2.22
C LEU A 182 6.40 11.01 0.69
N ALA A 183 7.30 11.67 -0.04
CA ALA A 183 7.41 11.53 -1.49
C ALA A 183 7.77 10.08 -1.87
N GLN A 184 8.83 9.53 -1.27
CA GLN A 184 9.21 8.12 -1.47
C GLN A 184 8.07 7.16 -1.06
N ALA A 185 7.38 7.45 0.04
CA ALA A 185 6.27 6.61 0.52
C ALA A 185 5.09 6.53 -0.46
N ARG A 186 4.79 7.62 -1.16
CA ARG A 186 3.72 7.67 -2.17
C ARG A 186 4.17 7.13 -3.53
N ALA A 187 5.48 7.15 -3.79
CA ALA A 187 6.08 6.66 -5.03
C ALA A 187 6.36 5.15 -5.03
N ASP A 188 6.69 4.56 -3.88
CA ASP A 188 7.03 3.13 -3.74
C ASP A 188 5.78 2.23 -3.63
N THR A 189 4.99 2.25 -4.69
CA THR A 189 3.69 1.56 -4.76
C THR A 189 3.81 0.04 -4.91
N GLY A 190 5.02 -0.50 -5.13
CA GLY A 190 5.29 -1.93 -5.16
C GLY A 190 5.37 -2.57 -3.78
N ARG A 191 5.80 -1.80 -2.75
CA ARG A 191 6.00 -2.28 -1.38
C ARG A 191 5.06 -1.65 -0.36
N PHE A 192 4.57 -0.45 -0.63
CA PHE A 192 3.71 0.30 0.27
C PHE A 192 2.39 0.69 -0.41
N HIS A 193 1.33 0.74 0.39
CA HIS A 193 0.02 1.18 -0.04
C HIS A 193 -0.55 2.16 0.99
N THR A 194 -1.26 3.19 0.53
CA THR A 194 -1.87 4.20 1.40
C THR A 194 -2.75 3.58 2.48
N ASP A 195 -2.60 4.08 3.71
CA ASP A 195 -3.42 3.71 4.84
C ASP A 195 -4.80 4.37 4.74
N TYR A 196 -5.87 3.58 4.79
CA TYR A 196 -7.24 4.09 4.65
C TYR A 196 -7.71 4.94 5.83
N GLY A 197 -7.06 4.85 6.98
CA GLY A 197 -7.29 5.65 8.17
C GLY A 197 -6.43 6.91 8.26
N CYS A 198 -5.48 7.14 7.35
CA CYS A 198 -4.66 8.35 7.32
C CYS A 198 -4.16 8.64 5.90
N ASP A 199 -5.01 9.31 5.13
CA ASP A 199 -4.86 9.56 3.70
C ASP A 199 -5.01 11.08 3.44
N ILE A 200 -4.05 11.69 2.75
CA ILE A 200 -4.01 13.17 2.58
C ILE A 200 -5.00 13.61 1.50
N GLU A 201 -5.25 12.74 0.53
CA GLU A 201 -6.24 12.90 -0.52
C GLU A 201 -7.67 12.80 0.04
N LYS A 202 -7.85 12.21 1.23
CA LYS A 202 -9.13 12.09 1.95
C LYS A 202 -9.24 12.96 3.21
N GLY A 203 -8.32 13.92 3.40
CA GLY A 203 -8.41 14.93 4.46
C GLY A 203 -7.70 14.60 5.78
N SER A 204 -6.84 13.58 5.81
CA SER A 204 -5.90 13.30 6.91
C SER A 204 -6.52 13.06 8.30
N VAL A 205 -7.56 12.23 8.39
CA VAL A 205 -8.18 11.87 9.68
C VAL A 205 -7.37 10.79 10.42
N CYS A 206 -6.13 11.13 10.78
CA CYS A 206 -5.14 10.21 11.33
C CYS A 206 -5.34 9.93 12.83
N THR A 207 -6.45 9.27 13.17
CA THR A 207 -6.94 9.06 14.56
C THR A 207 -5.88 8.51 15.52
N TYR A 208 -5.10 7.51 15.07
CA TYR A 208 -4.07 6.86 15.88
C TYR A 208 -2.68 7.49 15.72
N HIS A 209 -2.54 8.48 14.83
CA HIS A 209 -1.26 9.11 14.51
C HIS A 209 -1.35 10.64 14.53
N PRO A 210 -1.62 11.26 15.71
CA PRO A 210 -1.76 12.71 15.80
C PRO A 210 -0.49 13.44 15.35
N GLY A 211 -0.68 14.51 14.56
CA GLY A 211 0.41 15.30 13.98
C GLY A 211 0.91 14.78 12.64
N THR A 212 0.42 13.64 12.17
CA THR A 212 0.70 13.12 10.82
C THR A 212 -0.37 13.56 9.83
N VAL A 213 -0.04 13.55 8.54
CA VAL A 213 -0.98 13.89 7.44
C VAL A 213 -1.22 12.72 6.50
N HIS A 214 -0.32 11.74 6.47
CA HIS A 214 -0.43 10.58 5.60
C HIS A 214 0.32 9.40 6.22
N CYS A 215 -0.25 8.20 6.08
CA CYS A 215 0.42 6.97 6.39
C CYS A 215 0.35 6.01 5.19
N VAL A 216 1.35 5.14 5.10
CA VAL A 216 1.35 3.98 4.20
C VAL A 216 1.60 2.71 5.00
N ARG A 217 1.11 1.58 4.51
CA ARG A 217 1.36 0.25 5.08
C ARG A 217 2.17 -0.58 4.10
N ALA A 218 3.11 -1.36 4.62
CA ALA A 218 3.73 -2.41 3.83
C ALA A 218 2.64 -3.37 3.34
N ILE A 219 2.69 -3.77 2.07
CA ILE A 219 1.68 -4.65 1.44
C ILE A 219 1.84 -6.09 1.92
N GLN A 220 3.08 -6.51 2.14
CA GLN A 220 3.42 -7.88 2.49
C GLN A 220 3.67 -8.00 3.99
N ALA A 221 3.04 -9.00 4.60
CA ALA A 221 3.31 -9.37 5.98
C ALA A 221 4.69 -10.05 6.10
N SER A 222 5.35 -9.91 7.26
CA SER A 222 6.59 -10.62 7.55
C SER A 222 6.37 -12.14 7.44
N PRO A 223 7.30 -12.91 6.86
CA PRO A 223 7.08 -14.31 6.53
C PRO A 223 6.82 -15.18 7.75
N ARG A 224 7.59 -15.04 8.84
CA ARG A 224 7.48 -15.93 10.00
C ARG A 224 6.37 -15.50 10.96
N TYR A 225 6.31 -14.20 11.24
CA TYR A 225 5.46 -13.68 12.31
C TYR A 225 4.15 -13.04 11.84
N ALA A 226 3.96 -12.88 10.53
CA ALA A 226 2.84 -12.14 9.93
C ALA A 226 2.67 -10.71 10.46
N ALA A 227 3.76 -10.08 10.87
CA ALA A 227 3.80 -8.69 11.28
C ALA A 227 3.69 -7.74 10.08
N GLY A 228 3.21 -6.52 10.34
CA GLY A 228 3.13 -5.44 9.37
C GLY A 228 4.00 -4.24 9.75
N GLN A 229 4.09 -3.29 8.83
CA GLN A 229 4.73 -2.00 9.04
C GLN A 229 3.81 -0.89 8.57
N GLN A 230 3.54 0.08 9.44
CA GLN A 230 2.87 1.33 9.11
C GLN A 230 3.86 2.49 9.23
N CYS A 231 3.89 3.35 8.22
CA CYS A 231 4.84 4.45 8.07
C CYS A 231 4.06 5.73 7.93
N CYS A 232 4.23 6.67 8.87
CA CYS A 232 3.45 7.89 8.95
C CYS A 232 4.35 9.12 8.88
N TYR A 233 3.87 10.14 8.17
CA TYR A 233 4.63 11.34 7.84
C TYR A 233 3.85 12.59 8.24
N ASP A 234 4.59 13.60 8.70
CA ASP A 234 4.02 14.91 8.99
C ASP A 234 3.86 15.77 7.72
N SER A 235 3.31 16.97 7.88
CA SER A 235 3.09 17.91 6.78
C SER A 235 4.36 18.45 6.13
N THR A 236 5.53 18.24 6.75
CA THR A 236 6.85 18.57 6.16
C THR A 236 7.41 17.42 5.31
N GLY A 237 6.73 16.27 5.32
CA GLY A 237 7.13 15.08 4.58
C GLY A 237 8.16 14.21 5.30
N VAL A 238 8.41 14.46 6.59
CA VAL A 238 9.36 13.69 7.41
C VAL A 238 8.63 12.56 8.13
N GLN A 239 9.28 11.39 8.17
CA GLN A 239 8.81 10.24 8.94
C GLN A 239 8.71 10.59 10.44
N VAL A 240 7.54 10.39 11.04
CA VAL A 240 7.34 10.57 12.48
C VAL A 240 7.70 9.28 13.20
N LEU A 241 8.57 9.37 14.21
CA LEU A 241 9.01 8.21 15.00
C LEU A 241 8.30 8.14 16.35
N THR A 242 7.96 6.93 16.79
CA THR A 242 7.34 6.63 18.08
C THR A 242 8.20 7.05 19.28
N ALA A 243 9.50 7.18 19.06
CA ALA A 243 10.44 7.66 20.06
C ALA A 243 10.39 9.19 20.27
N ASP A 244 9.75 9.94 19.37
CA ASP A 244 9.64 11.40 19.43
C ASP A 244 8.19 11.89 19.57
N SER A 245 7.21 11.10 19.12
CA SER A 245 5.79 11.46 19.14
C SER A 245 4.90 10.24 19.32
N ILE A 246 3.78 10.44 20.03
CA ILE A 246 2.73 9.43 20.13
C ILE A 246 2.08 9.11 18.78
N GLY A 247 2.23 9.98 17.78
CA GLY A 247 1.74 9.77 16.42
C GLY A 247 2.74 9.10 15.48
N GLY A 248 3.79 8.48 16.02
CA GLY A 248 4.84 7.85 15.22
C GLY A 248 4.37 6.68 14.36
N SER A 249 5.22 6.34 13.39
CA SER A 249 5.14 5.16 12.52
C SER A 249 5.21 3.88 13.35
N THR A 250 4.22 3.00 13.30
CA THR A 250 4.18 1.81 14.15
C THR A 250 4.38 0.53 13.33
N PRO A 251 5.28 -0.37 13.77
CA PRO A 251 5.24 -1.75 13.31
C PRO A 251 4.08 -2.47 13.99
N ASP A 252 3.41 -3.41 13.32
CA ASP A 252 2.24 -4.12 13.84
C ASP A 252 2.58 -5.60 14.03
N ARG A 253 2.20 -6.21 15.16
CA ARG A 253 2.41 -7.65 15.38
C ARG A 253 1.58 -8.48 14.40
N ALA A 254 0.38 -8.00 14.10
CA ALA A 254 -0.51 -8.59 13.13
C ALA A 254 -0.69 -7.64 11.96
N HIS A 255 -0.30 -8.10 10.79
CA HIS A 255 -0.52 -7.37 9.55
C HIS A 255 -2.02 -7.13 9.33
N ASP A 256 -2.39 -5.90 9.00
CA ASP A 256 -3.79 -5.48 8.92
C ASP A 256 -4.58 -6.18 7.79
N TRP A 257 -3.91 -6.64 6.72
CA TRP A 257 -4.54 -7.52 5.71
C TRP A 257 -4.46 -9.02 6.06
N GLY A 258 -3.86 -9.37 7.19
CA GLY A 258 -3.56 -10.76 7.56
C GLY A 258 -2.40 -11.32 6.73
N SER A 259 -2.23 -12.64 6.78
CA SER A 259 -1.23 -13.36 5.98
C SER A 259 -1.62 -14.84 5.85
N PRO A 260 -1.35 -15.51 4.72
CA PRO A 260 -1.54 -16.95 4.64
C PRO A 260 -0.71 -17.70 5.71
N PRO A 261 -1.25 -18.76 6.35
CA PRO A 261 -2.65 -19.16 6.33
C PRO A 261 -3.52 -18.24 7.21
N TYR A 262 -4.55 -17.61 6.62
CA TYR A 262 -5.37 -16.56 7.25
C TYR A 262 -6.21 -16.99 8.46
N LYS A 263 -6.33 -18.29 8.75
CA LYS A 263 -7.17 -18.83 9.84
C LYS A 263 -6.48 -18.91 11.20
N ARG A 264 -5.22 -18.49 11.29
CA ARG A 264 -4.40 -18.67 12.50
C ARG A 264 -3.93 -17.32 12.98
N PRO A 265 -4.19 -16.94 14.23
CA PRO A 265 -3.49 -15.84 14.88
C PRO A 265 -1.95 -15.86 14.68
N PRO A 266 -1.30 -14.69 14.52
CA PRO A 266 -1.87 -13.35 14.43
C PRO A 266 -2.13 -12.97 12.95
N ARG A 267 -2.53 -13.94 12.12
CA ARG A 267 -2.67 -13.80 10.67
C ARG A 267 -4.10 -13.57 10.19
N ILE A 268 -5.05 -13.41 11.11
CA ILE A 268 -6.47 -13.26 10.78
C ILE A 268 -6.70 -11.81 10.30
N PRO A 269 -7.14 -11.60 9.03
CA PRO A 269 -7.28 -10.27 8.44
C PRO A 269 -8.12 -9.32 9.29
N GLY A 270 -7.54 -8.19 9.70
CA GLY A 270 -8.18 -7.21 10.56
C GLY A 270 -8.27 -7.59 12.02
N GLN A 271 -8.85 -8.75 12.35
CA GLN A 271 -9.12 -9.08 13.74
C GLN A 271 -7.85 -9.27 14.57
N SER A 272 -6.82 -9.92 14.03
CA SER A 272 -5.54 -10.04 14.76
C SER A 272 -4.89 -8.67 14.96
N HIS A 273 -4.96 -7.77 13.97
CA HIS A 273 -4.46 -6.39 14.09
C HIS A 273 -5.22 -5.63 15.18
N TRP A 274 -6.54 -5.75 15.22
CA TRP A 274 -7.36 -5.18 16.28
C TRP A 274 -6.97 -5.70 17.67
N VAL A 275 -6.77 -7.01 17.82
CA VAL A 275 -6.44 -7.62 19.12
C VAL A 275 -5.06 -7.19 19.63
N TYR A 276 -4.02 -7.23 18.79
CA TYR A 276 -2.64 -7.02 19.26
C TYR A 276 -2.13 -5.60 19.15
N ASP A 277 -2.68 -4.80 18.25
CA ASP A 277 -2.10 -3.50 17.88
C ASP A 277 -3.06 -2.33 18.10
N VAL A 278 -4.37 -2.49 17.84
CA VAL A 278 -5.35 -1.41 18.03
C VAL A 278 -5.89 -1.38 19.47
N LEU A 279 -6.39 -2.49 20.01
CA LEU A 279 -6.89 -2.55 21.40
C LEU A 279 -5.80 -2.23 22.43
N SER A 280 -4.58 -2.72 22.20
CA SER A 280 -3.43 -2.39 23.04
C SER A 280 -3.11 -0.88 23.00
N PHE A 281 -3.27 -0.23 21.85
CA PHE A 281 -3.18 1.22 21.75
C PHE A 281 -4.31 1.92 22.52
N TYR A 282 -5.55 1.40 22.49
CA TYR A 282 -6.62 1.90 23.35
C TYR A 282 -6.27 1.81 24.84
N TYR A 283 -5.75 0.66 25.28
CA TYR A 283 -5.38 0.44 26.68
C TYR A 283 -4.27 1.37 27.14
N CYS A 284 -3.21 1.48 26.33
CA CYS A 284 -2.01 2.20 26.73
C CYS A 284 -2.04 3.70 26.42
N CYS A 285 -2.76 4.15 25.39
CA CYS A 285 -2.67 5.52 24.87
C CYS A 285 -3.97 6.32 24.87
N LEU A 286 -5.10 5.70 24.54
CA LEU A 286 -6.34 6.46 24.33
C LEU A 286 -7.23 6.50 25.57
N TRP A 287 -7.39 5.36 26.25
CA TRP A 287 -8.13 5.28 27.49
C TRP A 287 -7.26 5.51 28.73
N SER A 288 -5.93 5.50 28.58
CA SER A 288 -4.96 5.87 29.61
C SER A 288 -3.76 6.62 29.01
N ASP A 289 -2.96 7.31 29.85
CA ASP A 289 -1.80 8.11 29.43
C ASP A 289 -0.47 7.36 29.68
N ASN A 290 -0.34 6.15 29.13
CA ASN A 290 0.78 5.23 29.38
C ASN A 290 1.42 4.67 28.10
N CYS A 291 1.43 5.46 27.02
CA CYS A 291 1.91 5.06 25.69
C CYS A 291 3.33 4.48 25.64
N HIS A 292 4.17 4.81 26.62
CA HIS A 292 5.54 4.32 26.68
C HIS A 292 5.62 2.79 26.75
N TYR A 293 4.63 2.09 27.32
CA TYR A 293 4.56 0.63 27.27
C TYR A 293 4.31 0.14 25.84
N TYR A 294 3.41 0.81 25.11
CA TYR A 294 3.11 0.47 23.72
C TYR A 294 4.36 0.62 22.84
N PHE A 295 4.98 1.80 22.87
CA PHE A 295 6.16 2.10 22.05
C PHE A 295 7.42 1.37 22.49
N LYS A 296 7.46 0.77 23.68
CA LYS A 296 8.53 -0.16 24.04
C LYS A 296 8.59 -1.36 23.06
N HIS A 297 7.43 -1.87 22.65
CA HIS A 297 7.30 -3.04 21.77
C HIS A 297 7.02 -2.69 20.31
N ARG A 298 6.50 -1.48 20.06
CA ARG A 298 6.09 -0.98 18.73
C ARG A 298 7.01 0.14 18.27
N ARG A 299 8.32 -0.07 18.37
CA ARG A 299 9.33 0.93 17.99
C ARG A 299 9.40 1.06 16.47
N SER A 300 9.30 2.28 15.98
CA SER A 300 9.47 2.59 14.55
C SER A 300 10.82 2.08 14.04
N SER A 301 10.84 1.51 12.84
CA SER A 301 12.08 1.46 12.06
C SER A 301 12.51 2.88 11.71
N ASP A 302 13.81 3.15 11.79
CA ASP A 302 14.35 4.30 11.09
C ASP A 302 14.57 3.92 9.62
N CYS A 303 14.60 4.92 8.74
CA CYS A 303 14.72 4.67 7.31
C CYS A 303 16.16 4.37 6.84
N ARG A 304 17.11 4.04 7.73
CA ARG A 304 18.54 3.94 7.35
C ARG A 304 18.84 2.82 6.36
N ARG A 305 18.04 1.76 6.33
CA ARG A 305 18.22 0.65 5.37
C ARG A 305 17.17 0.64 4.27
N TYR A 306 16.26 1.63 4.27
CA TYR A 306 15.36 1.82 3.15
C TYR A 306 16.16 2.22 1.90
N GLN A 307 15.94 1.49 0.82
CA GLN A 307 16.46 1.81 -0.50
C GLN A 307 15.27 1.92 -1.44
N PRO A 308 15.08 3.06 -2.15
CA PRO A 308 13.96 3.23 -3.06
C PRO A 308 14.06 2.26 -4.26
N PRO A 309 12.94 1.82 -4.84
CA PRO A 309 12.96 1.02 -6.06
C PRO A 309 13.48 1.84 -7.26
N SER A 310 14.02 1.14 -8.25
CA SER A 310 14.25 1.72 -9.59
C SER A 310 12.96 1.62 -10.41
N THR A 311 12.76 2.56 -11.33
CA THR A 311 11.54 2.63 -12.14
C THR A 311 11.85 2.68 -13.63
N ALA A 312 11.01 2.04 -14.44
CA ALA A 312 11.06 2.04 -15.89
C ALA A 312 9.64 2.16 -16.46
N VAL A 313 9.48 2.69 -17.66
CA VAL A 313 8.15 3.01 -18.21
C VAL A 313 8.03 2.70 -19.70
N VAL A 314 6.82 2.27 -20.09
CA VAL A 314 6.32 2.18 -21.46
C VAL A 314 5.14 3.13 -21.60
N PHE A 315 5.16 4.05 -22.56
CA PHE A 315 4.15 5.10 -22.73
C PHE A 315 4.03 5.54 -24.20
N GLY A 316 2.95 6.21 -24.59
CA GLY A 316 2.77 6.64 -25.99
C GLY A 316 2.68 5.48 -26.99
N ASP A 317 3.32 5.60 -28.17
CA ASP A 317 3.28 4.61 -29.25
C ASP A 317 4.53 3.72 -29.40
N PRO A 318 4.59 2.64 -28.62
CA PRO A 318 5.26 2.78 -27.35
C PRO A 318 6.71 3.35 -27.43
N HIS A 319 6.93 4.36 -26.60
CA HIS A 319 8.22 4.82 -26.13
C HIS A 319 8.58 4.13 -24.81
N PHE A 320 9.88 4.02 -24.56
CA PHE A 320 10.45 3.32 -23.43
C PHE A 320 11.46 4.20 -22.71
N ILE A 321 11.50 4.09 -21.38
CA ILE A 321 12.63 4.52 -20.56
C ILE A 321 12.99 3.33 -19.67
N THR A 322 14.23 2.84 -19.80
CA THR A 322 14.77 1.70 -19.04
C THR A 322 15.06 2.08 -17.59
N PHE A 323 15.35 1.09 -16.75
CA PHE A 323 15.70 1.32 -15.35
C PHE A 323 16.95 2.20 -15.17
N ASP A 324 17.87 2.17 -16.13
CA ASP A 324 19.11 2.97 -16.10
C ASP A 324 19.01 4.25 -16.95
N GLY A 325 17.79 4.60 -17.41
CA GLY A 325 17.48 5.88 -18.03
C GLY A 325 17.67 5.97 -19.55
N VAL A 326 17.88 4.84 -20.25
CA VAL A 326 17.93 4.83 -21.72
C VAL A 326 16.53 5.06 -22.28
N SER A 327 16.38 6.10 -23.10
CA SER A 327 15.13 6.39 -23.77
C SER A 327 15.17 6.05 -25.26
N TYR A 328 14.13 5.37 -25.75
CA TYR A 328 14.00 4.96 -27.15
C TYR A 328 12.55 4.67 -27.53
N SER A 329 12.28 4.53 -28.83
CA SER A 329 10.96 4.18 -29.37
C SER A 329 11.00 2.83 -30.07
N PHE A 330 9.98 2.00 -29.87
CA PHE A 330 9.86 0.72 -30.55
C PHE A 330 8.40 0.43 -30.93
N ASN A 331 8.08 0.62 -32.20
CA ASN A 331 6.74 0.43 -32.78
C ASN A 331 6.56 -0.94 -33.44
N GLY A 332 6.79 -2.03 -32.71
CA GLY A 332 6.56 -3.38 -33.24
C GLY A 332 5.12 -3.84 -33.05
N LYS A 333 4.54 -4.60 -33.99
CA LYS A 333 3.25 -5.30 -33.80
C LYS A 333 3.49 -6.70 -33.26
N GLY A 334 2.98 -7.00 -32.06
CA GLY A 334 3.20 -8.29 -31.41
C GLY A 334 3.07 -8.28 -29.89
N GLU A 335 3.65 -9.29 -29.26
CA GLU A 335 3.76 -9.48 -27.81
C GLU A 335 5.24 -9.56 -27.43
N TYR A 336 5.68 -8.81 -26.41
CA TYR A 336 7.09 -8.66 -26.08
C TYR A 336 7.36 -8.81 -24.59
N THR A 337 8.55 -9.33 -24.27
CA THR A 337 9.04 -9.38 -22.88
C THR A 337 9.53 -8.00 -22.47
N LEU A 338 8.80 -7.34 -21.57
CA LEU A 338 9.23 -6.05 -21.01
C LEU A 338 10.35 -6.25 -20.00
N VAL A 339 10.15 -7.17 -19.07
CA VAL A 339 11.13 -7.54 -18.03
C VAL A 339 11.02 -9.02 -17.73
N MET A 340 12.16 -9.68 -17.58
CA MET A 340 12.28 -10.98 -16.95
C MET A 340 13.44 -10.97 -15.95
N SER A 341 13.24 -11.59 -14.79
CA SER A 341 14.31 -11.93 -13.85
C SER A 341 14.17 -13.40 -13.46
N ALA A 342 15.08 -14.24 -13.93
CA ALA A 342 15.08 -15.66 -13.59
C ALA A 342 15.36 -15.89 -12.10
N GLN A 343 16.19 -15.05 -11.48
CA GLN A 343 16.54 -15.13 -10.06
C GLN A 343 15.34 -14.86 -9.16
N LYS A 344 14.48 -13.90 -9.53
CA LYS A 344 13.27 -13.53 -8.79
C LYS A 344 12.01 -14.20 -9.34
N GLN A 345 12.13 -14.95 -10.43
CA GLN A 345 11.04 -15.59 -11.16
C GLN A 345 9.93 -14.61 -11.58
N LEU A 346 10.30 -13.35 -11.87
CA LEU A 346 9.37 -12.32 -12.33
C LEU A 346 9.37 -12.27 -13.85
N THR A 347 8.19 -12.25 -14.45
CA THR A 347 8.00 -12.04 -15.90
C THR A 347 6.89 -11.01 -16.10
N ILE A 348 7.18 -9.99 -16.92
CA ILE A 348 6.24 -8.94 -17.34
C ILE A 348 6.31 -8.82 -18.85
N GLN A 349 5.16 -8.95 -19.52
CA GLN A 349 5.00 -8.92 -20.96
C GLN A 349 4.02 -7.83 -21.38
N GLY A 350 4.24 -7.24 -22.55
CA GLY A 350 3.38 -6.22 -23.14
C GLY A 350 2.89 -6.64 -24.52
N ARG A 351 1.59 -6.46 -24.79
CA ARG A 351 0.98 -6.63 -26.11
C ARG A 351 0.76 -5.27 -26.75
N THR A 352 1.11 -5.16 -28.02
CA THR A 352 0.94 -3.96 -28.83
C THR A 352 0.09 -4.24 -30.06
N GLU A 353 -0.83 -3.33 -30.38
CA GLU A 353 -1.64 -3.43 -31.61
C GLU A 353 -1.57 -2.15 -32.44
N PRO A 354 -1.90 -2.21 -33.74
CA PRO A 354 -1.94 -1.04 -34.60
C PRO A 354 -2.88 0.05 -34.08
N VAL A 355 -2.49 1.31 -34.27
CA VAL A 355 -3.36 2.45 -33.98
C VAL A 355 -4.41 2.59 -35.10
N ASN A 356 -5.68 2.34 -34.76
CA ASN A 356 -6.79 2.44 -35.71
C ASN A 356 -6.93 3.85 -36.33
N GLY A 357 -7.24 3.91 -37.63
CA GLY A 357 -7.63 5.14 -38.31
C GLY A 357 -6.47 6.01 -38.84
N THR A 358 -5.24 5.51 -38.81
CA THR A 358 -4.06 6.18 -39.38
C THR A 358 -3.66 5.53 -40.70
N MET A 359 -3.11 6.31 -41.64
CA MET A 359 -2.48 5.79 -42.86
C MET A 359 -1.02 5.35 -42.62
N ILE A 360 -0.54 5.49 -41.38
CA ILE A 360 0.85 5.27 -40.98
C ILE A 360 0.89 4.08 -40.03
N ASN A 361 1.84 3.16 -40.24
CA ASN A 361 2.06 2.04 -39.34
C ASN A 361 2.65 2.54 -38.01
N ALA A 362 1.80 2.59 -36.99
CA ALA A 362 2.16 2.82 -35.59
C ALA A 362 1.39 1.87 -34.69
N THR A 363 1.90 1.63 -33.48
CA THR A 363 1.31 0.70 -32.52
C THR A 363 1.08 1.35 -31.17
N LYS A 364 0.20 0.77 -30.35
CA LYS A 364 0.01 1.18 -28.97
C LYS A 364 -0.09 -0.04 -28.07
N LEU A 365 0.25 0.14 -26.80
CA LEU A 365 0.09 -0.91 -25.79
C LEU A 365 -1.41 -1.18 -25.56
N SER A 366 -1.80 -2.45 -25.60
CA SER A 366 -3.19 -2.91 -25.44
C SER A 366 -3.41 -3.90 -24.30
N ALA A 367 -2.37 -4.62 -23.90
CA ALA A 367 -2.39 -5.46 -22.71
C ALA A 367 -1.01 -5.54 -22.05
N VAL A 368 -0.98 -5.78 -20.74
CA VAL A 368 0.20 -6.16 -19.97
C VAL A 368 -0.14 -7.36 -19.11
N ALA A 369 0.66 -8.40 -19.21
CA ALA A 369 0.50 -9.62 -18.41
C ALA A 369 1.75 -9.85 -17.55
N MET A 370 1.54 -10.24 -16.29
CA MET A 370 2.62 -10.34 -15.31
C MET A 370 2.42 -11.51 -14.35
N LYS A 371 3.54 -12.08 -13.88
CA LYS A 371 3.58 -13.20 -12.94
C LYS A 371 4.89 -13.19 -12.15
N GLU A 372 4.84 -13.57 -10.88
CA GLU A 372 6.00 -13.87 -10.05
C GLU A 372 5.93 -15.29 -9.49
N ALA A 373 6.96 -16.10 -9.73
CA ALA A 373 7.06 -17.46 -9.22
C ALA A 373 5.76 -18.28 -9.46
N SER A 374 5.10 -18.72 -8.39
CA SER A 374 3.85 -19.47 -8.42
C SER A 374 2.60 -18.60 -8.26
N SER A 375 2.71 -17.27 -8.37
CA SER A 375 1.56 -16.38 -8.27
C SER A 375 0.52 -16.69 -9.34
N ASP A 376 -0.71 -16.22 -9.11
CA ASP A 376 -1.67 -16.06 -10.19
C ASP A 376 -1.09 -15.14 -11.28
N VAL A 377 -1.49 -15.41 -12.52
CA VAL A 377 -1.19 -14.54 -13.65
C VAL A 377 -2.21 -13.41 -13.67
N ILE A 378 -1.71 -12.17 -13.70
CA ILE A 378 -2.55 -10.99 -13.83
C ILE A 378 -2.33 -10.38 -15.21
N GLU A 379 -3.41 -10.25 -15.98
CA GLU A 379 -3.44 -9.52 -17.25
C GLU A 379 -4.30 -8.27 -17.07
N VAL A 380 -3.77 -7.11 -17.48
CA VAL A 380 -4.50 -5.85 -17.57
C VAL A 380 -4.58 -5.46 -19.03
N ARG A 381 -5.79 -5.31 -19.58
CA ARG A 381 -6.00 -5.04 -21.01
C ARG A 381 -7.04 -3.96 -21.25
N LEU A 382 -6.98 -3.35 -22.44
CA LEU A 382 -8.02 -2.43 -22.91
C LEU A 382 -9.34 -3.20 -23.14
N VAL A 383 -10.44 -2.65 -22.64
CA VAL A 383 -11.77 -3.20 -22.93
C VAL A 383 -12.15 -2.94 -24.39
N SER A 384 -12.61 -3.96 -25.10
CA SER A 384 -13.12 -3.82 -26.47
C SER A 384 -14.25 -2.78 -26.55
N GLY A 385 -14.03 -1.68 -27.27
CA GLY A 385 -15.02 -0.62 -27.49
C GLY A 385 -15.22 0.37 -26.34
N HIS A 386 -14.47 0.29 -25.23
CA HIS A 386 -14.65 1.16 -24.06
C HIS A 386 -13.36 1.89 -23.62
N HIS A 387 -13.52 3.03 -22.94
CA HIS A 387 -12.43 3.88 -22.39
C HIS A 387 -11.92 3.39 -21.02
N GLY A 388 -11.68 2.09 -20.86
CA GLY A 388 -11.31 1.49 -19.57
C GLY A 388 -10.37 0.29 -19.66
N LEU A 389 -9.87 -0.12 -18.51
CA LEU A 389 -9.04 -1.30 -18.29
C LEU A 389 -9.89 -2.44 -17.70
N GLU A 390 -9.64 -3.64 -18.19
CA GLU A 390 -10.11 -4.90 -17.61
C GLU A 390 -8.92 -5.61 -16.97
N VAL A 391 -9.16 -6.28 -15.83
CA VAL A 391 -8.16 -7.10 -15.15
C VAL A 391 -8.62 -8.55 -15.18
N LEU A 392 -7.75 -9.47 -15.57
CA LEU A 392 -7.99 -10.91 -15.60
C LEU A 392 -7.01 -11.61 -14.63
N GLN A 393 -7.51 -12.54 -13.85
CA GLN A 393 -6.76 -13.49 -13.03
C GLN A 393 -6.84 -14.86 -13.69
N ASN A 394 -5.72 -15.43 -14.10
CA ASN A 394 -5.66 -16.75 -14.74
C ASN A 394 -6.76 -16.91 -15.81
N GLN A 395 -6.84 -15.94 -16.74
CA GLN A 395 -7.82 -15.89 -17.85
C GLN A 395 -9.27 -15.58 -17.48
N LYS A 396 -9.58 -15.27 -16.20
CA LYS A 396 -10.92 -14.89 -15.77
C LYS A 396 -10.98 -13.43 -15.34
N THR A 397 -11.95 -12.68 -15.85
CA THR A 397 -12.18 -11.29 -15.47
C THR A 397 -12.44 -11.14 -13.97
N LEU A 398 -11.75 -10.19 -13.35
CA LEU A 398 -11.97 -9.73 -11.98
C LEU A 398 -12.89 -8.50 -11.95
N SER A 399 -13.79 -8.46 -10.98
CA SER A 399 -14.71 -7.32 -10.78
C SER A 399 -14.34 -6.52 -9.54
N PHE A 400 -14.05 -5.23 -9.73
CA PHE A 400 -13.75 -4.27 -8.66
C PHE A 400 -14.99 -3.44 -8.25
N THR A 401 -16.19 -3.98 -8.44
CA THR A 401 -17.44 -3.26 -8.13
C THR A 401 -17.73 -3.16 -6.64
N GLU A 402 -17.37 -4.19 -5.86
CA GLU A 402 -17.59 -4.24 -4.41
C GLU A 402 -16.35 -3.80 -3.60
N GLN A 403 -15.16 -3.86 -4.20
CA GLN A 403 -13.88 -3.56 -3.57
C GLN A 403 -12.86 -3.04 -4.58
N SER A 404 -11.93 -2.21 -4.13
CA SER A 404 -10.87 -1.66 -4.98
C SER A 404 -9.54 -2.40 -4.88
N TRP A 405 -9.35 -3.30 -3.92
CA TRP A 405 -8.16 -4.15 -3.83
C TRP A 405 -8.54 -5.63 -3.70
N MET A 406 -7.60 -6.51 -4.04
CA MET A 406 -7.73 -7.96 -3.91
C MET A 406 -6.38 -8.57 -3.53
N ASP A 407 -6.39 -9.46 -2.54
CA ASP A 407 -5.26 -10.32 -2.18
C ASP A 407 -5.50 -11.71 -2.79
N LEU A 408 -4.69 -12.05 -3.78
CA LEU A 408 -4.80 -13.25 -4.61
C LEU A 408 -3.62 -14.18 -4.31
N HIS A 409 -3.53 -15.32 -4.99
CA HIS A 409 -2.43 -16.24 -4.71
C HIS A 409 -1.10 -15.63 -5.17
N GLY A 410 -0.28 -15.19 -4.21
CA GLY A 410 1.07 -14.65 -4.47
C GLY A 410 1.09 -13.31 -5.20
N VAL A 411 -0.01 -12.55 -5.22
CA VAL A 411 -0.10 -11.24 -5.87
C VAL A 411 -1.23 -10.40 -5.27
N PHE A 412 -0.97 -9.11 -5.08
CA PHE A 412 -1.97 -8.15 -4.63
C PHE A 412 -2.31 -7.20 -5.78
N VAL A 413 -3.60 -6.91 -5.99
CA VAL A 413 -4.09 -6.08 -7.08
C VAL A 413 -4.94 -4.95 -6.54
N PHE A 414 -4.66 -3.72 -6.93
CA PHE A 414 -5.42 -2.53 -6.57
C PHE A 414 -5.93 -1.81 -7.82
N SER A 415 -7.23 -1.62 -7.94
CA SER A 415 -7.89 -0.85 -8.99
C SER A 415 -8.95 0.08 -8.38
N PRO A 416 -8.59 1.33 -8.03
CA PRO A 416 -9.54 2.31 -7.49
C PRO A 416 -10.48 2.87 -8.55
N THR A 417 -10.07 2.85 -9.82
CA THR A 417 -10.85 3.29 -10.97
C THR A 417 -10.60 2.36 -12.14
N SER A 418 -11.51 2.35 -13.11
CA SER A 418 -11.35 1.59 -14.36
C SER A 418 -10.19 2.07 -15.25
N THR A 419 -9.44 3.09 -14.84
CA THR A 419 -8.28 3.62 -15.58
C THR A 419 -6.96 3.38 -14.88
N ASN A 420 -6.98 2.90 -13.62
CA ASN A 420 -5.80 2.76 -12.79
C ASN A 420 -5.79 1.35 -12.20
N VAL A 421 -4.75 0.58 -12.51
CA VAL A 421 -4.48 -0.74 -11.92
C VAL A 421 -3.05 -0.78 -11.43
N THR A 422 -2.83 -1.18 -10.18
CA THR A 422 -1.51 -1.47 -9.62
C THR A 422 -1.46 -2.94 -9.22
N VAL A 423 -0.43 -3.65 -9.64
CA VAL A 423 -0.18 -5.06 -9.30
C VAL A 423 1.12 -5.13 -8.50
N MET A 424 1.09 -5.81 -7.35
CA MET A 424 2.16 -5.81 -6.35
C MET A 424 2.53 -7.24 -5.97
N PHE A 425 3.82 -7.56 -6.00
CA PHE A 425 4.33 -8.91 -5.77
C PHE A 425 5.12 -9.05 -4.46
N PRO A 426 5.23 -10.26 -3.89
CA PRO A 426 5.99 -10.53 -2.67
C PRO A 426 7.45 -10.07 -2.66
N THR A 427 8.14 -10.05 -3.81
CA THR A 427 9.51 -9.48 -3.88
C THR A 427 9.56 -7.97 -3.71
N GLY A 428 8.41 -7.29 -3.73
CA GLY A 428 8.29 -5.83 -3.76
C GLY A 428 8.22 -5.24 -5.17
N ALA A 429 8.22 -6.07 -6.22
CA ALA A 429 7.98 -5.60 -7.58
C ALA A 429 6.56 -5.04 -7.72
N GLY A 430 6.45 -3.84 -8.32
CA GLY A 430 5.20 -3.16 -8.60
C GLY A 430 5.02 -2.90 -10.10
N VAL A 431 3.80 -3.06 -10.60
CA VAL A 431 3.42 -2.73 -11.98
C VAL A 431 2.20 -1.82 -11.97
N GLU A 432 2.36 -0.60 -12.45
CA GLU A 432 1.28 0.35 -12.59
C GLU A 432 0.83 0.46 -14.04
N VAL A 433 -0.44 0.19 -14.30
CA VAL A 433 -1.08 0.41 -15.58
C VAL A 433 -2.05 1.57 -15.45
N ARG A 434 -1.87 2.60 -16.29
CA ARG A 434 -2.67 3.83 -16.31
C ARG A 434 -3.21 4.08 -17.71
N LEU A 435 -4.49 4.36 -17.82
CA LEU A 435 -5.15 4.72 -19.07
C LEU A 435 -5.41 6.23 -19.11
N ARG A 436 -4.77 6.93 -20.04
CA ARG A 436 -4.91 8.39 -20.21
C ARG A 436 -5.24 8.68 -21.67
N GLY A 437 -6.39 9.32 -21.93
CA GLY A 437 -6.78 9.67 -23.30
C GLY A 437 -6.88 8.47 -24.25
N GLY A 438 -7.19 7.27 -23.74
CA GLY A 438 -7.21 6.02 -24.52
C GLY A 438 -5.84 5.40 -24.82
N THR A 439 -4.78 5.95 -24.23
CA THR A 439 -3.39 5.46 -24.35
C THR A 439 -2.97 4.83 -23.03
N MET A 440 -2.50 3.60 -23.10
CA MET A 440 -2.06 2.86 -21.92
C MET A 440 -0.59 3.19 -21.63
N THR A 441 -0.28 3.43 -20.35
CA THR A 441 1.07 3.62 -19.84
C THR A 441 1.32 2.57 -18.77
N THR A 442 2.49 1.94 -18.83
CA THR A 442 2.90 0.91 -17.87
C THR A 442 4.20 1.31 -17.23
N THR A 443 4.19 1.47 -15.90
CA THR A 443 5.37 1.75 -15.09
C THR A 443 5.71 0.50 -14.27
N VAL A 444 6.97 0.11 -14.25
CA VAL A 444 7.48 -1.02 -13.46
C VAL A 444 8.42 -0.48 -12.40
N LEU A 445 8.18 -0.84 -11.13
CA LEU A 445 9.03 -0.50 -9.99
C LEU A 445 9.70 -1.78 -9.47
N LEU A 446 11.03 -1.81 -9.44
CA LEU A 446 11.80 -2.96 -8.95
C LEU A 446 12.70 -2.55 -7.78
N PRO A 447 12.62 -3.27 -6.65
CA PRO A 447 13.56 -3.13 -5.54
C PRO A 447 15.02 -3.42 -5.93
N GLU A 448 15.98 -2.89 -5.16
CA GLU A 448 17.42 -3.06 -5.42
C GLU A 448 17.86 -4.53 -5.53
N GLU A 449 17.14 -5.47 -4.93
CA GLU A 449 17.45 -6.90 -5.01
C GLU A 449 17.29 -7.49 -6.42
N PHE A 450 16.73 -6.74 -7.38
CA PHE A 450 16.72 -7.09 -8.79
C PHE A 450 17.99 -6.66 -9.54
N ASN A 451 18.92 -5.96 -8.87
CA ASN A 451 20.13 -5.41 -9.49
C ASN A 451 20.91 -6.51 -10.24
N ASN A 452 21.28 -6.21 -11.48
CA ASN A 452 22.04 -7.08 -12.39
C ASN A 452 21.30 -8.41 -12.71
N SER A 453 19.98 -8.49 -12.49
CA SER A 453 19.17 -9.71 -12.71
C SER A 453 18.08 -9.56 -13.77
N THR A 454 17.82 -8.35 -14.27
CA THR A 454 16.76 -8.09 -15.26
C THR A 454 17.29 -8.18 -16.69
N ILE A 455 16.44 -8.66 -17.59
CA ILE A 455 16.62 -8.58 -19.05
C ILE A 455 15.27 -8.29 -19.71
N GLY A 456 15.28 -7.77 -20.94
CA GLY A 456 14.08 -7.44 -21.70
C GLY A 456 14.12 -6.03 -22.26
N LEU A 457 12.96 -5.52 -22.71
CA LEU A 457 12.86 -4.18 -23.28
C LEU A 457 13.14 -3.05 -22.27
N LEU A 458 12.94 -3.27 -20.97
CA LEU A 458 13.25 -2.27 -19.94
C LEU A 458 14.68 -2.34 -19.41
N GLY A 459 15.55 -3.09 -20.10
CA GLY A 459 16.98 -3.09 -19.86
C GLY A 459 17.42 -3.91 -18.65
N LYS A 460 18.71 -3.78 -18.34
CA LYS A 460 19.39 -4.53 -17.31
C LYS A 460 19.68 -3.58 -16.16
N MET A 461 18.80 -3.57 -15.16
CA MET A 461 18.87 -2.68 -14.01
C MET A 461 20.18 -2.86 -13.24
N ASN A 462 21.17 -2.01 -13.51
CA ASN A 462 22.49 -2.06 -12.86
C ASN A 462 23.20 -0.70 -12.73
N GLY A 463 22.57 0.37 -13.21
CA GLY A 463 23.11 1.71 -13.27
C GLY A 463 24.01 1.99 -14.48
N ASP A 464 24.04 1.12 -15.51
CA ASP A 464 24.84 1.29 -16.73
C ASP A 464 23.97 1.27 -17.99
N ALA A 465 23.52 2.46 -18.41
CA ALA A 465 22.78 2.67 -19.65
C ALA A 465 23.40 2.07 -20.93
N ARG A 466 24.69 1.73 -20.93
CA ARG A 466 25.39 1.17 -22.11
C ARG A 466 25.10 -0.31 -22.34
N ASP A 467 24.56 -1.04 -21.37
CA ASP A 467 24.24 -2.47 -21.49
C ASP A 467 22.73 -2.78 -21.44
N ASP A 468 21.89 -1.75 -21.56
CA ASP A 468 20.44 -1.89 -21.54
C ASP A 468 19.84 -2.46 -22.83
N LEU A 469 20.37 -2.05 -23.99
CA LEU A 469 19.80 -2.45 -25.28
C LEU A 469 20.48 -3.71 -25.81
N VAL A 470 20.24 -4.83 -25.12
CA VAL A 470 20.74 -6.16 -25.46
C VAL A 470 19.63 -7.00 -26.09
N LEU A 471 19.90 -7.55 -27.28
CA LEU A 471 19.01 -8.46 -27.98
C LEU A 471 18.80 -9.75 -27.16
N SER A 472 17.72 -10.47 -27.43
CA SER A 472 17.44 -11.76 -26.77
C SER A 472 18.52 -12.84 -26.99
N ASN A 473 19.35 -12.68 -28.04
CA ASN A 473 20.51 -13.53 -28.32
C ASN A 473 21.80 -13.10 -27.58
N GLY A 474 21.77 -12.01 -26.82
CA GLY A 474 22.90 -11.44 -26.08
C GLY A 474 23.74 -10.40 -26.84
N GLU A 475 23.41 -10.07 -28.09
CA GLU A 475 24.12 -9.03 -28.85
C GLU A 475 23.70 -7.62 -28.41
N LEU A 476 24.66 -6.70 -28.31
CA LEU A 476 24.40 -5.30 -27.92
C LEU A 476 24.11 -4.43 -29.16
N VAL A 477 23.13 -3.53 -29.04
CA VAL A 477 22.91 -2.43 -30.01
C VAL A 477 24.12 -1.49 -30.00
N LYS A 478 24.72 -1.25 -31.16
CA LYS A 478 25.93 -0.42 -31.31
C LYS A 478 25.59 1.05 -31.50
N ASN A 479 24.51 1.37 -32.20
CA ASN A 479 24.09 2.74 -32.47
C ASN A 479 22.66 2.99 -32.02
N TYR A 480 22.50 3.60 -30.84
CA TYR A 480 21.21 3.92 -30.25
C TYR A 480 20.42 4.95 -31.07
N SER A 481 21.10 5.73 -31.92
CA SER A 481 20.47 6.69 -32.83
C SER A 481 20.02 6.08 -34.16
N ASN A 482 20.33 4.80 -34.42
CA ASN A 482 19.84 4.09 -35.59
C ASN A 482 18.51 3.40 -35.25
N PRO A 483 17.36 3.92 -35.73
CA PRO A 483 16.06 3.39 -35.36
C PRO A 483 15.81 1.98 -35.91
N GLU A 484 16.43 1.57 -37.03
CA GLU A 484 16.31 0.19 -37.53
C GLU A 484 17.09 -0.82 -36.66
N GLU A 485 18.18 -0.40 -36.04
CA GLU A 485 18.95 -1.23 -35.09
C GLU A 485 18.18 -1.37 -33.77
N VAL A 486 17.63 -0.29 -33.24
CA VAL A 486 16.75 -0.31 -32.06
C VAL A 486 15.49 -1.14 -32.32
N PHE A 487 14.90 -1.04 -33.51
CA PHE A 487 13.73 -1.84 -33.88
C PHE A 487 14.03 -3.33 -33.92
N ARG A 488 15.19 -3.73 -34.47
CA ARG A 488 15.65 -5.14 -34.44
C ARG A 488 15.87 -5.63 -33.01
N PHE A 489 16.41 -4.77 -32.14
CA PHE A 489 16.49 -5.06 -30.71
C PHE A 489 15.11 -5.34 -30.12
N GLY A 490 14.14 -4.44 -30.33
CA GLY A 490 12.79 -4.62 -29.81
C GLY A 490 12.12 -5.89 -30.34
N ALA A 491 12.22 -6.14 -31.64
CA ALA A 491 11.69 -7.33 -32.31
C ALA A 491 12.28 -8.64 -31.77
N SER A 492 13.54 -8.64 -31.34
CA SER A 492 14.21 -9.83 -30.80
C SER A 492 13.57 -10.35 -29.51
N TRP A 493 12.83 -9.52 -28.78
CA TRP A 493 12.16 -9.84 -27.51
C TRP A 493 10.72 -10.33 -27.67
N GLY A 494 10.32 -10.72 -28.89
CA GLY A 494 9.01 -11.32 -29.17
C GLY A 494 8.73 -12.54 -28.30
N VAL A 495 7.52 -12.61 -27.75
CA VAL A 495 7.06 -13.69 -26.86
C VAL A 495 6.67 -14.91 -27.69
N SER A 496 7.09 -16.09 -27.22
CA SER A 496 6.64 -17.37 -27.78
C SER A 496 5.39 -17.88 -27.06
N ASN A 497 4.57 -18.68 -27.74
CA ASN A 497 3.33 -19.22 -27.18
C ASN A 497 3.53 -19.99 -25.86
N ASP A 498 4.61 -20.76 -25.75
CA ASP A 498 4.90 -21.56 -24.55
C ASP A 498 5.24 -20.70 -23.33
N SER A 499 5.64 -19.45 -23.56
CA SER A 499 6.02 -18.47 -22.53
C SER A 499 4.99 -17.36 -22.32
N ALA A 500 3.92 -17.34 -23.12
CA ALA A 500 2.95 -16.25 -23.10
C ALA A 500 2.10 -16.30 -21.83
N LEU A 501 1.93 -15.14 -21.20
CA LEU A 501 1.07 -14.97 -20.02
C LEU A 501 -0.33 -14.49 -20.37
N PHE A 502 -0.62 -14.23 -21.65
CA PHE A 502 -1.86 -13.61 -22.07
C PHE A 502 -3.01 -14.59 -22.25
N THR A 503 -4.22 -14.04 -22.16
CA THR A 503 -5.48 -14.71 -22.48
C THR A 503 -5.83 -14.49 -23.95
N TYR A 504 -6.28 -15.55 -24.62
CA TYR A 504 -6.73 -15.55 -26.01
C TYR A 504 -8.18 -16.04 -26.10
N ASP A 505 -9.10 -15.21 -25.61
CA ASP A 505 -10.53 -15.52 -25.45
C ASP A 505 -11.43 -15.04 -26.61
N SER A 506 -10.83 -14.69 -27.76
CA SER A 506 -11.54 -14.35 -28.99
C SER A 506 -10.81 -14.87 -30.23
N GLU A 507 -11.54 -15.09 -31.32
CA GLU A 507 -10.97 -15.48 -32.62
C GLU A 507 -9.91 -14.47 -33.09
N TYR A 508 -10.17 -13.17 -32.91
CA TYR A 508 -9.21 -12.11 -33.23
C TYR A 508 -7.89 -12.28 -32.48
N LEU A 509 -7.92 -12.53 -31.17
CA LEU A 509 -6.70 -12.69 -30.36
C LEU A 509 -5.96 -13.98 -30.73
N LEU A 510 -6.70 -15.05 -31.01
CA LEU A 510 -6.12 -16.32 -31.46
C LEU A 510 -5.39 -16.15 -32.80
N ASP A 511 -6.06 -15.58 -33.80
CA ASP A 511 -5.50 -15.42 -35.15
C ASP A 511 -4.35 -14.41 -35.19
N THR A 512 -4.44 -13.33 -34.41
CA THR A 512 -3.49 -12.21 -34.47
C THR A 512 -2.24 -12.43 -33.64
N TYR A 513 -2.33 -13.19 -32.54
CA TYR A 513 -1.22 -13.33 -31.58
C TYR A 513 -0.86 -14.79 -31.27
N TYR A 514 -1.84 -15.66 -31.03
CA TYR A 514 -1.53 -17.05 -30.66
C TYR A 514 -1.09 -17.90 -31.85
N HIS A 515 -1.72 -17.76 -33.01
CA HIS A 515 -1.35 -18.49 -34.24
C HIS A 515 -0.31 -17.75 -35.09
N ALA A 516 -0.03 -16.49 -34.77
CA ALA A 516 0.96 -15.67 -35.44
C ALA A 516 2.32 -15.72 -34.71
N PRO A 517 3.42 -15.29 -35.36
CA PRO A 517 4.68 -15.09 -34.66
C PRO A 517 4.56 -13.97 -33.62
N GLY A 518 5.34 -14.07 -32.52
CA GLY A 518 5.34 -13.06 -31.45
C GLY A 518 5.72 -11.65 -31.89
N HIS A 519 6.43 -11.51 -33.02
CA HIS A 519 6.67 -10.26 -33.74
C HIS A 519 6.26 -10.40 -35.20
N VAL A 520 5.50 -9.44 -35.73
CA VAL A 520 5.08 -9.45 -37.13
C VAL A 520 6.11 -8.72 -38.01
N ASP A 521 7.05 -9.46 -38.62
CA ASP A 521 8.13 -8.92 -39.46
C ASP A 521 7.65 -8.06 -40.64
N SER A 522 6.43 -8.31 -41.15
CA SER A 522 5.86 -7.52 -42.24
C SER A 522 5.35 -6.14 -41.81
N PHE A 523 5.26 -5.89 -40.50
CA PHE A 523 4.87 -4.60 -39.95
C PHE A 523 6.11 -3.71 -39.79
N ILE A 524 6.30 -2.79 -40.72
CA ILE A 524 7.39 -1.80 -40.66
C ILE A 524 6.79 -0.46 -40.22
N PRO A 525 7.20 0.08 -39.06
CA PRO A 525 6.69 1.36 -38.59
C PRO A 525 7.36 2.51 -39.34
N VAL A 526 6.80 3.70 -39.17
CA VAL A 526 7.53 4.93 -39.49
C VAL A 526 8.58 5.15 -38.41
N PHE A 527 9.83 5.41 -38.81
CA PHE A 527 10.93 5.62 -37.85
C PHE A 527 11.15 7.09 -37.48
N PHE A 528 10.62 8.01 -38.30
CA PHE A 528 10.84 9.44 -38.15
C PHE A 528 9.53 10.21 -38.36
N VAL A 529 9.32 11.26 -37.59
CA VAL A 529 8.18 12.15 -37.77
C VAL A 529 8.27 12.80 -39.16
N PRO A 530 7.26 12.67 -40.03
CA PRO A 530 7.18 13.45 -41.26
C PRO A 530 6.78 14.89 -40.91
N GLU A 531 7.70 15.66 -40.32
CA GLU A 531 7.44 17.07 -39.98
C GLU A 531 7.31 17.90 -41.26
N SER A 532 6.10 18.38 -41.53
CA SER A 532 5.83 19.40 -42.53
C SER A 532 5.25 20.63 -41.83
N PRO A 533 5.76 21.85 -42.08
CA PRO A 533 5.12 23.08 -41.60
C PRO A 533 3.67 23.22 -42.06
N ASP A 534 3.31 22.57 -43.16
CA ASP A 534 1.95 22.55 -43.71
C ASP A 534 1.07 21.45 -43.10
N ASP A 535 1.59 20.65 -42.17
CA ASP A 535 0.79 19.63 -41.49
C ASP A 535 -0.31 20.30 -40.65
N PRO A 536 -1.59 19.91 -40.81
CA PRO A 536 -2.70 20.56 -40.10
C PRO A 536 -2.59 20.48 -38.58
N LEU A 537 -1.81 19.53 -38.05
CA LEU A 537 -1.60 19.36 -36.62
C LEU A 537 -0.30 20.00 -36.10
N ALA A 538 0.55 20.58 -36.95
CA ALA A 538 1.86 21.12 -36.55
C ALA A 538 1.76 22.22 -35.46
N ASN A 539 0.80 23.14 -35.60
CA ASN A 539 0.58 24.20 -34.62
C ASN A 539 0.10 23.62 -33.29
N GLN A 540 -0.90 22.74 -33.33
CA GLN A 540 -1.44 22.11 -32.14
C GLN A 540 -0.40 21.23 -31.43
N ALA A 541 0.45 20.53 -32.18
CA ALA A 541 1.56 19.75 -31.63
C ALA A 541 2.56 20.66 -30.92
N SER A 542 2.85 21.85 -31.46
CA SER A 542 3.76 22.81 -30.84
C SER A 542 3.16 23.49 -29.60
N GLU A 543 1.84 23.67 -29.55
CA GLU A 543 1.14 24.19 -28.37
C GLU A 543 1.08 23.19 -27.22
N ILE A 544 0.82 21.91 -27.53
CA ILE A 544 0.69 20.85 -26.52
C ILE A 544 2.08 20.39 -26.06
N CYS A 545 3.00 20.12 -26.98
CA CYS A 545 4.27 19.49 -26.68
C CYS A 545 5.35 20.55 -26.48
N SER A 546 5.81 20.72 -25.24
CA SER A 546 6.90 21.62 -24.89
C SER A 546 7.73 21.05 -23.74
N GLY A 547 8.99 21.47 -23.65
CA GLY A 547 9.94 21.00 -22.64
C GLY A 547 10.61 19.67 -23.00
N GLU A 548 11.18 19.04 -21.98
CA GLU A 548 11.79 17.71 -22.08
C GLU A 548 10.74 16.64 -22.42
N GLY A 549 11.08 15.68 -23.28
CA GLY A 549 10.16 14.65 -23.76
C GLY A 549 9.16 15.14 -24.81
N SER A 550 9.30 16.37 -25.30
CA SER A 550 8.38 16.94 -26.31
C SER A 550 8.43 16.20 -27.64
N GLU A 551 9.57 15.59 -27.99
CA GLU A 551 9.74 14.76 -29.17
C GLU A 551 8.79 13.56 -29.21
N PHE A 552 8.58 12.87 -28.08
CA PHE A 552 7.63 11.76 -27.94
C PHE A 552 6.19 12.24 -28.17
N CYS A 553 5.82 13.33 -27.48
CA CYS A 553 4.50 13.93 -27.62
C CYS A 553 4.23 14.38 -29.07
N ARG A 554 5.20 15.02 -29.73
CA ARG A 554 5.05 15.48 -31.12
C ARG A 554 4.91 14.31 -32.08
N TYR A 555 5.71 13.27 -31.88
CA TYR A 555 5.63 12.03 -32.66
C TYR A 555 4.21 11.47 -32.61
N ASP A 556 3.66 11.26 -31.41
CA ASP A 556 2.31 10.71 -31.22
C ASP A 556 1.19 11.56 -31.85
N ILE A 557 1.31 12.90 -31.83
CA ILE A 557 0.32 13.77 -32.48
C ILE A 557 0.41 13.66 -33.99
N LEU A 558 1.61 13.72 -34.55
CA LEU A 558 1.80 13.84 -36.00
C LEU A 558 1.70 12.47 -36.71
N VAL A 559 2.15 11.39 -36.06
CA VAL A 559 2.08 10.02 -36.56
C VAL A 559 0.73 9.39 -36.21
N GLY A 560 0.35 9.43 -34.93
CA GLY A 560 -0.93 8.89 -34.44
C GLY A 560 -2.15 9.74 -34.81
N ARG A 561 -1.95 10.95 -35.37
CA ARG A 561 -3.01 11.91 -35.76
C ARG A 561 -3.98 12.23 -34.60
N SER A 562 -3.48 12.23 -33.37
CA SER A 562 -4.28 12.36 -32.16
C SER A 562 -3.64 13.32 -31.13
N PRO A 563 -4.14 14.56 -31.03
CA PRO A 563 -3.74 15.50 -29.97
C PRO A 563 -3.97 14.95 -28.56
N ILE A 564 -5.01 14.12 -28.40
CA ILE A 564 -5.34 13.46 -27.13
C ILE A 564 -4.24 12.47 -26.74
N MET A 565 -3.76 11.68 -27.70
CA MET A 565 -2.67 10.71 -27.50
C MET A 565 -1.37 11.44 -27.12
N GLY A 566 -0.96 12.43 -27.90
CA GLY A 566 0.26 13.18 -27.57
C GLY A 566 0.19 13.90 -26.22
N ASN A 567 -0.96 14.46 -25.85
CA ASN A 567 -1.14 15.03 -24.51
C ASN A 567 -1.02 13.95 -23.42
N ALA A 568 -1.58 12.75 -23.62
CA ALA A 568 -1.42 11.64 -22.70
C ALA A 568 0.06 11.23 -22.54
N THR A 569 0.79 11.17 -23.65
CA THR A 569 2.23 10.86 -23.70
C THR A 569 3.06 11.89 -22.95
N ARG A 570 2.79 13.18 -23.15
CA ARG A 570 3.41 14.26 -22.37
C ARG A 570 3.18 14.10 -20.87
N VAL A 571 1.93 13.86 -20.46
CA VAL A 571 1.60 13.73 -19.03
C VAL A 571 2.22 12.47 -18.43
N SER A 572 2.29 11.37 -19.19
CA SER A 572 2.97 10.12 -18.79
C SER A 572 4.48 10.29 -18.64
N PHE A 573 5.14 10.96 -19.59
CA PHE A 573 6.55 11.32 -19.46
C PHE A 573 6.81 12.17 -18.20
N GLN A 574 6.04 13.25 -18.02
CA GLN A 574 6.16 14.11 -16.83
C GLN A 574 5.91 13.36 -15.53
N SER A 575 4.95 12.43 -15.51
CA SER A 575 4.67 11.59 -14.34
C SER A 575 5.86 10.67 -14.01
N HIS A 576 6.50 10.10 -15.03
CA HIS A 576 7.68 9.25 -14.83
C HIS A 576 8.87 10.05 -14.30
N ILE A 577 9.15 11.24 -14.85
CA ILE A 577 10.22 12.10 -14.35
C ILE A 577 9.96 12.52 -12.88
N SER A 578 8.72 12.89 -12.55
CA SER A 578 8.35 13.17 -11.15
C SER A 578 8.55 11.95 -10.24
N LEU A 579 8.20 10.75 -10.73
CA LEU A 579 8.39 9.51 -9.99
C LEU A 579 9.88 9.22 -9.72
N VAL A 580 10.75 9.43 -10.71
CA VAL A 580 12.20 9.28 -10.58
C VAL A 580 12.78 10.27 -9.56
N ASP A 581 12.27 11.51 -9.52
CA ASP A 581 12.66 12.51 -8.53
C ASP A 581 12.21 12.13 -7.10
N ASP A 582 10.94 11.70 -6.96
CA ASP A 582 10.38 11.25 -5.68
C ASP A 582 11.11 10.02 -5.11
N LEU A 583 11.67 9.17 -5.98
CA LEU A 583 12.42 7.96 -5.64
C LEU A 583 13.93 8.19 -5.49
N GLN A 584 14.42 9.43 -5.47
CA GLN A 584 15.84 9.67 -5.24
C GLN A 584 16.28 9.15 -3.85
N PRO A 585 17.43 8.45 -3.74
CA PRO A 585 17.97 8.04 -2.46
C PRO A 585 18.30 9.25 -1.56
N VAL A 586 17.99 9.13 -0.27
CA VAL A 586 18.32 10.14 0.73
C VAL A 586 19.16 9.53 1.84
N ILE A 587 19.96 10.36 2.51
CA ILE A 587 20.86 9.91 3.57
C ILE A 587 20.22 10.19 4.94
N SER A 588 20.05 9.14 5.73
CA SER A 588 19.61 9.21 7.13
C SER A 588 20.75 8.80 8.07
N CYS A 589 20.92 9.55 9.15
CA CYS A 589 21.85 9.19 10.23
C CYS A 589 21.18 8.39 11.36
N GLY A 590 19.86 8.18 11.27
CA GLY A 590 19.06 7.47 12.26
C GLY A 590 18.80 8.28 13.53
N TRP A 591 17.88 7.76 14.35
CA TRP A 591 17.46 8.39 15.59
C TRP A 591 18.55 8.37 16.67
N LEU A 592 18.57 9.41 17.50
CA LEU A 592 19.41 9.49 18.70
C LEU A 592 18.55 9.53 19.97
N PRO A 593 18.92 8.78 21.04
CA PRO A 593 18.22 8.83 22.30
C PRO A 593 18.46 10.13 23.08
N PRO A 594 17.47 10.62 23.83
CA PRO A 594 17.72 11.66 24.82
C PRO A 594 18.61 11.12 25.94
N PRO A 595 19.58 11.91 26.44
CA PRO A 595 20.42 11.50 27.57
C PRO A 595 19.59 11.43 28.86
N SER A 596 19.91 10.49 29.76
CA SER A 596 19.26 10.41 31.08
C SER A 596 19.49 11.70 31.87
N ASN A 597 18.43 12.26 32.49
CA ASN A 597 18.44 13.59 33.12
C ASN A 597 18.78 14.73 32.15
N GLY A 598 18.32 14.60 30.91
CA GLY A 598 18.48 15.60 29.87
C GLY A 598 17.39 15.50 28.81
N LYS A 599 17.46 16.41 27.85
CA LYS A 599 16.47 16.57 26.78
C LYS A 599 17.16 16.55 25.43
N LYS A 600 16.38 16.14 24.43
CA LYS A 600 16.74 16.19 23.01
C LYS A 600 15.76 17.11 22.28
N GLU A 601 16.28 18.01 21.47
CA GLU A 601 15.53 18.87 20.56
C GLU A 601 15.90 18.50 19.12
N GLY A 602 14.87 18.36 18.26
CA GLY A 602 15.02 17.91 16.88
C GLY A 602 14.47 16.51 16.67
N THR A 603 13.66 16.37 15.62
CA THR A 603 12.92 15.15 15.24
C THR A 603 13.19 14.74 13.79
N THR A 604 14.15 15.39 13.13
CA THR A 604 14.58 15.07 11.77
C THR A 604 15.96 14.42 11.80
N TYR A 605 16.18 13.45 10.91
CA TYR A 605 17.38 12.60 10.93
C TYR A 605 18.08 12.49 9.57
N LEU A 606 17.61 13.24 8.58
CA LEU A 606 18.19 13.29 7.24
C LEU A 606 19.44 14.18 7.21
N GLN A 607 20.25 14.05 6.16
CA GLN A 607 21.47 14.83 5.95
C GLN A 607 21.22 16.33 6.18
N GLY A 608 22.09 16.95 6.98
CA GLY A 608 21.99 18.36 7.37
C GLY A 608 21.08 18.63 8.57
N ALA A 609 20.28 17.66 9.01
CA ALA A 609 19.51 17.77 10.24
C ALA A 609 20.42 18.01 11.46
N LYS A 610 19.92 18.80 12.41
CA LYS A 610 20.62 19.16 13.64
C LYS A 610 19.79 18.73 14.84
N VAL A 611 20.39 17.93 15.72
CA VAL A 611 19.82 17.53 17.01
C VAL A 611 20.60 18.24 18.11
N ARG A 612 19.88 18.85 19.05
CA ARG A 612 20.46 19.56 20.20
C ARG A 612 20.14 18.85 21.51
N PHE A 613 21.12 18.75 22.39
CA PHE A 613 20.99 18.14 23.70
C PHE A 613 21.18 19.17 24.81
N SER A 614 20.40 19.02 25.86
CA SER A 614 20.53 19.81 27.09
C SER A 614 20.39 18.89 28.31
N CYS A 615 20.93 19.32 29.45
CA CYS A 615 20.76 18.60 30.71
C CYS A 615 19.78 19.34 31.62
N GLU A 616 19.09 18.58 32.45
CA GLU A 616 18.23 19.11 33.50
C GLU A 616 19.06 19.81 34.59
N ASP A 617 18.39 20.62 35.40
CA ASP A 617 19.01 21.34 36.50
C ASP A 617 19.74 20.38 37.45
N GLY A 618 20.98 20.73 37.79
CA GLY A 618 21.85 19.90 38.62
C GLY A 618 22.72 18.90 37.86
N TYR A 619 22.57 18.80 36.54
CA TYR A 619 23.44 18.02 35.66
C TYR A 619 24.22 18.92 34.70
N ALA A 620 25.38 18.45 34.26
CA ALA A 620 26.23 19.10 33.27
C ALA A 620 26.38 18.19 32.05
N LEU A 621 26.32 18.80 30.88
CA LEU A 621 26.47 18.10 29.60
C LEU A 621 27.93 17.67 29.41
N LYS A 622 28.14 16.40 29.08
CA LYS A 622 29.40 15.82 28.61
C LYS A 622 29.20 15.32 27.18
N GLY A 623 30.12 15.65 26.27
CA GLY A 623 29.99 15.36 24.84
C GLY A 623 29.48 16.58 24.06
N SER A 624 28.94 16.37 22.86
CA SER A 624 28.49 17.46 22.00
C SER A 624 27.07 17.93 22.34
N ALA A 625 26.88 19.24 22.46
CA ALA A 625 25.55 19.84 22.62
C ALA A 625 24.74 19.79 21.32
N ASP A 626 25.40 19.82 20.18
CA ASP A 626 24.80 19.79 18.86
C ASP A 626 25.42 18.64 18.06
N ARG A 627 24.58 17.85 17.39
CA ARG A 627 25.00 16.81 16.44
C ARG A 627 24.31 17.05 15.11
N ILE A 628 25.07 16.97 14.02
CA ILE A 628 24.59 17.24 12.65
C ILE A 628 24.74 15.96 11.83
N CYS A 629 23.70 15.60 11.08
CA CYS A 629 23.74 14.44 10.19
C CYS A 629 24.62 14.74 8.97
N GLN A 630 25.68 13.97 8.78
CA GLN A 630 26.68 14.18 7.74
C GLN A 630 26.41 13.35 6.49
N LYS A 631 27.08 13.70 5.38
CA LYS A 631 26.98 13.01 4.07
C LYS A 631 27.39 11.54 4.10
N ASN A 632 28.07 11.08 5.14
CA ASN A 632 28.47 9.68 5.32
C ASN A 632 27.42 8.87 6.12
N GLY A 633 26.25 9.43 6.40
CA GLY A 633 25.21 8.77 7.21
C GLY A 633 25.55 8.69 8.70
N GLN A 634 26.52 9.47 9.19
CA GLN A 634 26.89 9.51 10.61
C GLN A 634 26.60 10.88 11.24
N TRP A 635 26.27 10.85 12.53
CA TRP A 635 26.13 12.06 13.33
C TRP A 635 27.51 12.61 13.71
N SER A 636 27.71 13.91 13.50
CA SER A 636 28.90 14.61 13.97
C SER A 636 29.01 14.61 15.51
N GLY A 637 30.20 14.98 15.99
CA GLY A 637 30.47 15.18 17.42
C GLY A 637 30.56 13.88 18.22
N GLU A 638 30.58 14.04 19.53
CA GLU A 638 30.70 12.96 20.51
C GLU A 638 29.35 12.64 21.14
N GLU A 639 29.18 11.39 21.59
CA GLU A 639 28.00 10.93 22.32
C GLU A 639 27.77 11.78 23.58
N THR A 640 26.50 12.11 23.83
CA THR A 640 26.10 13.08 24.84
C THR A 640 25.56 12.39 26.09
N SER A 641 26.03 12.81 27.27
CA SER A 641 25.55 12.33 28.57
C SER A 641 25.42 13.47 29.58
N CYS A 642 24.49 13.33 30.53
CA CYS A 642 24.30 14.29 31.61
C CYS A 642 24.86 13.73 32.92
N VAL A 643 25.86 14.41 33.48
CA VAL A 643 26.55 14.00 34.71
C VAL A 643 26.31 15.00 35.84
N VAL A 644 26.27 14.55 37.09
CA VAL A 644 25.99 15.43 38.24
C VAL A 644 26.97 16.61 38.28
N SER A 645 26.43 17.83 38.32
CA SER A 645 27.20 19.06 38.36
C SER A 645 27.95 19.20 39.69
N LYS A 646 29.29 19.19 39.65
CA LYS A 646 30.14 19.40 40.84
C LYS A 646 29.93 20.75 41.55
N LYS A 647 29.25 21.72 40.92
CA LYS A 647 28.94 23.04 41.49
C LYS A 647 27.91 23.00 42.64
N LEU A 648 27.04 21.98 42.73
CA LEU A 648 26.07 21.83 43.82
C LEU A 648 26.64 21.18 45.09
N HIS A 649 27.83 20.57 45.03
CA HIS A 649 28.47 19.98 46.21
C HIS A 649 29.10 21.02 47.14
N VAL A 650 29.30 22.26 46.68
CA VAL A 650 29.92 23.34 47.47
C VAL A 650 28.87 24.11 48.29
N GLN A 651 27.60 24.17 47.85
CA GLN A 651 26.55 24.92 48.56
C GLN A 651 25.79 24.12 49.63
N ARG A 652 25.99 22.80 49.73
CA ARG A 652 25.48 21.99 50.87
C ARG A 652 26.49 21.81 52.00
N LYS A 653 27.63 22.53 51.95
CA LYS A 653 28.69 22.52 52.97
C LYS A 653 29.01 23.91 53.54
N GLN A 654 28.08 24.87 53.44
CA GLN A 654 28.14 26.14 54.16
C GLN A 654 26.94 26.31 55.07
#